data_AF-A0A9C7TDK2-F1
#
_entry.id   AF-A0A9C7TDK2-F1
#
_cell.length_a   1.000
_cell.length_b   1.000
_cell.length_c   1.000
_cell.angle_alpha   90.00
_cell.angle_beta   90.00
_cell.angle_gamma   90.00
#
_symmetry.space_group_name_H-M   'P 1'
#
loop_
_entity.id
_entity.type
_entity.pdbx_description
1 polymer ?
#
loop_
_entity_poly.entity_id
_entity_poly.type
_entity_poly.pdbx_seq_one_letter_code
_entity_poly.pdbx_strand_id
1 'polypeptide(L)'
;AFWLILALAAGTSVAGAIWSEIYTEASWFASLGYAKVFWKVLGFKALSFFMFGGCVFLFLWANLRVAGGRRLWPLATLLGILMGAVAVGSWERVLMWAYSVPFGCKDPIFGRDLGFYIFSLPFYRLLYRIGLWTTFLAVASVGSFYLMGRGIWVGPSGPRLSPKASKHLSFLLGTFFLLLAVVYALRPYFLLYSERGVAFGAGYADLHGTLPGYRFLFVLCLAGALRAIWNVRRPGWRWMGYLVGGTVAGAFVLTVLLPGFIQQFSVKPNELSKEGPYISHNIRFTRLAYGLDRVREVSFPAKKAPTSDELRREEATLSNIRLWDHRPLIQTYKQLQEIRLYYDFRNVDVDRYEVGGKVVQVMLAAREMTLDKLPRRARTWVNGHLKFTHGYGICMSPVNFVTPEGLPVLWIKDIPPRSDVGLEVERPEIYYGEATEDYVLVCTKTPEFDYPMGDKNVYTTYEGKGGVRIGGFLGRLAFAWRFSDLKLVLSGYITSETRVLFHRRVPERVRTVAPFLEYDHDPYVVLADGRLFWFIDSYTTTDMFPYSEPVEFGGRRINYIRNSCKVVVDAYDGKVRFYVVDPDDPLLKVYRRAFPELFLPISDMPPSLREHLRYPLDLFSVQARIYSLYHMEDPQVFYNQEDLWAVPYEIYEEERQEMVPYYVFMRLPGEEGQGFLLMLPFTPKSKPNMVAWMGAHCDPDRYGELVVYKLPKEKLIYGPMQVEARIDQDPEISREFTLWGQKGSSVIRGNLLAIPVGRSFIYVEPVYLQATGSKMPELKRVIVAVGDELAMRPTLREALEAVTGARPAGPRPELARKALLIYEGALKKLKQGDWAGYGEKMEELGKVLRELAGSQEMH
;
A
#
# COMPACT_ATOMS: atom_id res chain seq x y z
N ALA A 1 53.46 -12.78 -0.13
CA ALA A 1 52.84 -13.28 -1.37
C ALA A 1 51.40 -13.75 -1.14
N PHE A 2 51.17 -14.81 -0.35
CA PHE A 2 49.83 -15.38 -0.08
C PHE A 2 48.76 -14.34 0.35
N TRP A 3 49.04 -13.54 1.39
CA TRP A 3 48.11 -12.50 1.86
C TRP A 3 47.81 -11.40 0.83
N LEU A 4 48.78 -11.10 -0.04
CA LEU A 4 48.63 -10.08 -1.09
C LEU A 4 47.78 -10.63 -2.24
N ILE A 5 47.94 -11.91 -2.58
CA ILE A 5 47.09 -12.63 -3.54
C ILE A 5 45.66 -12.72 -2.99
N LEU A 6 45.49 -13.05 -1.70
CA LEU A 6 44.19 -13.13 -1.06
C LEU A 6 43.49 -11.76 -1.01
N ALA A 7 44.22 -10.69 -0.66
CA ALA A 7 43.69 -9.33 -0.66
C ALA A 7 43.32 -8.85 -2.08
N LEU A 8 44.13 -9.21 -3.08
CA LEU A 8 43.84 -8.88 -4.48
C LEU A 8 42.62 -9.65 -4.99
N ALA A 9 42.50 -10.94 -4.66
CA ALA A 9 41.35 -11.78 -4.99
C ALA A 9 40.05 -11.30 -4.31
N ALA A 10 40.13 -10.89 -3.04
CA ALA A 10 39.00 -10.29 -2.33
C ALA A 10 38.61 -8.95 -2.98
N GLY A 11 39.59 -8.10 -3.30
CA GLY A 11 39.36 -6.82 -3.98
C GLY A 11 38.73 -6.98 -5.36
N THR A 12 39.20 -7.93 -6.18
CA THR A 12 38.61 -8.21 -7.50
C THR A 12 37.23 -8.84 -7.38
N SER A 13 36.98 -9.68 -6.37
CA SER A 13 35.66 -10.24 -6.11
C SER A 13 34.64 -9.15 -5.74
N VAL A 14 35.00 -8.25 -4.82
CA VAL A 14 34.13 -7.12 -4.44
C VAL A 14 33.91 -6.16 -5.62
N ALA A 15 34.96 -5.82 -6.37
CA ALA A 15 34.83 -4.98 -7.55
C ALA A 15 33.96 -5.65 -8.64
N GLY A 16 34.12 -6.96 -8.84
CA GLY A 16 33.31 -7.76 -9.75
C GLY A 16 31.83 -7.79 -9.36
N ALA A 17 31.54 -7.92 -8.06
CA ALA A 17 30.18 -7.86 -7.53
C ALA A 17 29.52 -6.49 -7.77
N ILE A 18 30.21 -5.40 -7.41
CA ILE A 18 29.71 -4.04 -7.62
C ILE A 18 29.48 -3.76 -9.11
N TRP A 19 30.45 -4.14 -9.95
CA TRP A 19 30.33 -3.97 -11.40
C TRP A 19 29.15 -4.77 -11.97
N SER A 20 29.01 -6.04 -11.58
CA SER A 20 27.92 -6.92 -12.01
C SER A 20 26.55 -6.33 -11.60
N GLU A 21 26.41 -5.88 -10.36
CA GLU A 21 25.17 -5.27 -9.86
C GLU A 21 24.83 -3.99 -10.64
N ILE A 22 25.78 -3.05 -10.77
CA ILE A 22 25.56 -1.81 -11.52
C ILE A 22 25.23 -2.10 -12.99
N TYR A 23 25.98 -2.99 -13.65
CA TYR A 23 25.77 -3.31 -15.05
C TYR A 23 24.40 -3.92 -15.30
N THR A 24 24.02 -4.92 -14.49
CA THR A 24 22.74 -5.64 -14.65
C THR A 24 21.55 -4.74 -14.33
N GLU A 25 21.60 -3.97 -13.23
CA GLU A 25 20.54 -3.01 -12.88
C GLU A 25 20.42 -1.89 -13.92
N ALA A 26 21.55 -1.26 -14.31
CA ALA A 26 21.52 -0.19 -15.32
C ALA A 26 20.93 -0.69 -16.64
N SER A 27 21.26 -1.92 -17.04
CA SER A 27 20.72 -2.54 -18.26
C SER A 27 19.23 -2.84 -18.14
N TRP A 28 18.75 -3.20 -16.96
CA TRP A 28 17.32 -3.43 -16.69
C TRP A 28 16.50 -2.14 -16.64
N PHE A 29 17.01 -1.10 -15.99
CA PHE A 29 16.39 0.22 -16.07
C PHE A 29 16.37 0.75 -17.51
N ALA A 30 17.43 0.50 -18.28
CA ALA A 30 17.48 0.88 -19.69
C ALA A 30 16.44 0.13 -20.53
N SER A 31 16.20 -1.17 -20.28
CA SER A 31 15.18 -1.93 -21.02
C SER A 31 13.75 -1.46 -20.72
N LEU A 32 13.53 -0.88 -19.54
CA LEU A 32 12.27 -0.24 -19.15
C LEU A 32 12.12 1.20 -19.68
N GLY A 33 13.18 1.83 -20.16
CA GLY A 33 13.20 3.25 -20.52
C GLY A 33 13.48 4.21 -19.35
N TYR A 34 13.88 3.69 -18.18
CA TYR A 34 14.14 4.46 -16.96
C TYR A 34 15.63 4.58 -16.60
N ALA A 35 16.55 4.45 -17.56
CA ALA A 35 17.99 4.56 -17.32
C ALA A 35 18.38 5.87 -16.58
N LYS A 36 17.72 6.99 -16.87
CA LYS A 36 17.99 8.27 -16.20
C LYS A 36 17.59 8.26 -14.72
N VAL A 37 16.55 7.50 -14.35
CA VAL A 37 16.13 7.33 -12.95
C VAL A 37 17.24 6.62 -12.18
N PHE A 38 17.75 5.50 -12.70
CA PHE A 38 18.85 4.75 -12.10
C PHE A 38 20.09 5.63 -11.85
N TRP A 39 20.58 6.30 -12.91
CA TRP A 39 21.78 7.12 -12.80
C TRP A 39 21.60 8.32 -11.87
N LYS A 40 20.39 8.91 -11.82
CA LYS A 40 20.10 10.00 -10.89
C LYS A 40 20.06 9.50 -9.43
N VAL A 41 19.40 8.38 -9.14
CA VAL A 41 19.40 7.78 -7.79
C VAL A 41 20.82 7.40 -7.37
N LEU A 42 21.58 6.73 -8.23
CA LEU A 42 22.97 6.38 -7.98
C LEU A 42 23.84 7.62 -7.77
N GLY A 43 23.61 8.68 -8.56
CA GLY A 43 24.26 9.97 -8.41
C GLY A 43 24.01 10.63 -7.05
N PHE A 44 22.77 10.62 -6.55
CA PHE A 44 22.44 11.14 -5.22
C PHE A 44 23.01 10.29 -4.09
N LYS A 45 23.04 8.97 -4.26
CA LYS A 45 23.72 8.04 -3.34
C LYS A 45 25.22 8.34 -3.26
N ALA A 46 25.88 8.48 -4.41
CA ALA A 46 27.30 8.83 -4.50
C ALA A 46 27.56 10.24 -3.93
N LEU A 47 26.74 11.23 -4.27
CA LEU A 47 26.82 12.59 -3.73
C LEU A 47 26.74 12.57 -2.19
N SER A 48 25.81 11.81 -1.62
CA SER A 48 25.67 11.68 -0.17
C SER A 48 26.91 11.01 0.44
N PHE A 49 27.41 9.93 -0.16
CA PHE A 49 28.63 9.25 0.28
C PHE A 49 29.83 10.21 0.33
N PHE A 50 30.12 10.90 -0.77
CA PHE A 50 31.30 11.76 -0.88
C PHE A 50 31.16 13.06 -0.10
N MET A 51 29.98 13.69 -0.09
CA MET A 51 29.72 14.91 0.66
C MET A 51 29.92 14.65 2.16
N PHE A 52 29.19 13.70 2.74
CA PHE A 52 29.21 13.48 4.18
C PHE A 52 30.48 12.74 4.63
N GLY A 53 30.87 11.67 3.92
CA GLY A 53 32.09 10.92 4.22
C GLY A 53 33.35 11.77 4.04
N GLY A 54 33.40 12.61 2.99
CA GLY A 54 34.47 13.55 2.75
C GLY A 54 34.57 14.64 3.83
N CYS A 55 33.46 15.22 4.25
CA CYS A 55 33.44 16.18 5.37
C CYS A 55 33.95 15.55 6.67
N VAL A 56 33.52 14.32 7.00
CA VAL A 56 33.98 13.58 8.19
C VAL A 56 35.48 13.29 8.11
N PHE A 57 35.95 12.78 6.97
CA PHE A 57 37.37 12.51 6.72
C PHE A 57 38.21 13.78 6.92
N LEU A 58 37.87 14.87 6.22
CA LEU A 58 38.62 16.12 6.26
C LEU A 58 38.66 16.70 7.68
N PHE A 59 37.54 16.67 8.40
CA PHE A 59 37.47 17.16 9.76
C PHE A 59 38.31 16.31 10.73
N LEU A 60 38.19 14.98 10.68
CA LEU A 60 38.97 14.09 11.55
C LEU A 60 40.46 14.15 11.23
N TRP A 61 40.82 14.15 9.94
CA TRP A 61 42.20 14.24 9.49
C TRP A 61 42.86 15.54 9.92
N ALA A 62 42.17 16.69 9.76
CA ALA A 62 42.69 17.98 10.18
C ALA A 62 42.96 18.02 11.69
N ASN A 63 42.01 17.53 12.51
CA ASN A 63 42.16 17.49 13.97
C ASN A 63 43.29 16.53 14.41
N LEU A 64 43.38 15.32 13.84
CA LEU A 64 44.47 14.37 14.14
C LEU A 64 45.84 14.91 13.72
N ARG A 65 45.92 15.62 12.58
CA ARG A 65 47.14 16.28 12.12
C ARG A 65 47.60 17.39 13.08
N VAL A 66 46.67 18.20 13.60
CA VAL A 66 46.96 19.22 14.62
C VAL A 66 47.44 18.59 15.93
N ALA A 67 46.83 17.47 16.35
CA ALA A 67 47.25 16.73 17.54
C ALA A 67 48.71 16.25 17.44
N GLY A 68 49.15 15.87 16.24
CA GLY A 68 50.50 15.34 15.95
C GLY A 68 50.47 13.94 15.34
N GLY A 69 49.29 13.34 15.23
CA GLY A 69 49.07 12.00 14.67
C GLY A 69 49.05 11.97 13.14
N ARG A 70 50.07 12.52 12.46
CA ARG A 70 50.13 12.55 10.99
C ARG A 70 50.01 11.16 10.34
N ARG A 71 50.42 10.09 11.05
CA ARG A 71 50.32 8.69 10.61
C ARG A 71 48.94 8.06 10.81
N LEU A 72 47.99 8.75 11.47
CA LEU A 72 46.64 8.25 11.74
C LEU A 72 45.62 8.61 10.63
N TRP A 73 46.08 9.11 9.48
CA TRP A 73 45.21 9.36 8.33
C TRP A 73 44.41 8.10 7.87
N PRO A 74 44.93 6.85 7.96
CA PRO A 74 44.13 5.68 7.57
C PRO A 74 42.89 5.49 8.45
N LEU A 75 42.97 5.84 9.75
CA LEU A 75 41.84 5.79 10.66
C LEU A 75 40.77 6.83 10.28
N ALA A 76 41.19 8.06 9.94
CA ALA A 76 40.28 9.08 9.46
C ALA A 76 39.61 8.65 8.14
N THR A 77 40.36 8.03 7.22
CA THR A 77 39.82 7.49 5.97
C THR A 77 38.80 6.39 6.23
N LEU A 78 39.11 5.43 7.11
CA LEU A 78 38.20 4.35 7.48
C LEU A 78 36.89 4.90 8.06
N LEU A 79 36.96 5.82 9.02
CA LEU A 79 35.78 6.45 9.62
C LEU A 79 34.98 7.29 8.62
N GLY A 80 35.66 7.99 7.71
CA GLY A 80 35.04 8.72 6.61
C GLY A 80 34.28 7.81 5.65
N ILE A 81 34.88 6.67 5.26
CA ILE A 81 34.23 5.66 4.40
C ILE A 81 33.01 5.04 5.11
N LEU A 82 33.15 4.66 6.38
CA LEU A 82 32.05 4.08 7.16
C LEU A 82 30.89 5.08 7.28
N MET A 83 31.17 6.35 7.60
CA MET A 83 30.14 7.37 7.68
C MET A 83 29.53 7.69 6.31
N GLY A 84 30.34 7.73 5.25
CA GLY A 84 29.86 7.88 3.87
C GLY A 84 28.89 6.75 3.50
N ALA A 85 29.22 5.50 3.84
CA ALA A 85 28.37 4.34 3.59
C ALA A 85 27.02 4.44 4.32
N VAL A 86 27.02 4.89 5.59
CA VAL A 86 25.78 5.16 6.33
C VAL A 86 24.99 6.29 5.68
N ALA A 87 25.66 7.34 5.18
CA ALA A 87 25.02 8.51 4.59
C ALA A 87 24.37 8.22 3.22
N VAL A 88 24.79 7.16 2.52
CA VAL A 88 24.11 6.68 1.30
C VAL A 88 22.62 6.47 1.55
N GLY A 89 22.23 5.94 2.72
CA GLY A 89 20.83 5.73 3.08
C GLY A 89 20.01 7.01 3.24
N SER A 90 20.65 8.18 3.28
CA SER A 90 19.99 9.49 3.38
C SER A 90 19.83 10.22 2.03
N TRP A 91 20.13 9.55 0.91
CA TRP A 91 20.08 10.13 -0.43
C TRP A 91 18.74 10.81 -0.75
N GLU A 92 17.63 10.24 -0.30
CA GLU A 92 16.29 10.77 -0.52
C GLU A 92 16.09 12.12 0.19
N ARG A 93 16.60 12.28 1.43
CA ARG A 93 16.53 13.55 2.17
C ARG A 93 17.30 14.66 1.45
N VAL A 94 18.44 14.31 0.83
CA VAL A 94 19.24 15.25 0.03
C VAL A 94 18.49 15.63 -1.24
N LEU A 95 17.87 14.65 -1.91
CA LEU A 95 17.05 14.88 -3.11
C LEU A 95 15.85 15.77 -2.81
N MET A 96 15.09 15.47 -1.75
CA MET A 96 13.91 16.22 -1.33
C MET A 96 14.25 17.68 -1.02
N TRP A 97 15.36 17.92 -0.31
CA TRP A 97 15.83 19.27 -0.06
C TRP A 97 16.22 20.00 -1.35
N ALA A 98 16.97 19.35 -2.24
CA ALA A 98 17.47 19.93 -3.48
C ALA A 98 16.36 20.29 -4.49
N TYR A 99 15.27 19.51 -4.53
CA TYR A 99 14.15 19.70 -5.45
C TYR A 99 12.90 20.27 -4.77
N SER A 100 13.02 20.76 -3.54
CA SER A 100 11.91 21.26 -2.73
C SER A 100 10.99 22.24 -3.47
N VAL A 101 9.71 22.15 -3.13
CA VAL A 101 8.63 23.02 -3.64
C VAL A 101 7.87 23.62 -2.45
N PRO A 102 7.23 24.79 -2.61
CA PRO A 102 6.29 25.28 -1.61
C PRO A 102 5.13 24.30 -1.45
N PHE A 103 4.76 24.01 -0.20
CA PHE A 103 3.59 23.17 0.09
C PHE A 103 2.28 23.95 -0.12
N GLY A 104 2.30 25.26 0.11
CA GLY A 104 1.12 26.13 -0.05
C GLY A 104 0.23 26.21 1.20
N CYS A 105 0.63 25.55 2.29
CA CYS A 105 0.00 25.62 3.61
C CYS A 105 1.05 26.04 4.64
N LYS A 106 0.66 26.85 5.62
CA LYS A 106 1.56 27.34 6.69
C LYS A 106 1.19 26.73 8.03
N ASP A 107 2.19 26.46 8.85
CA ASP A 107 1.98 26.02 10.23
C ASP A 107 1.39 27.16 11.09
N PRO A 108 0.52 26.84 12.07
CA PRO A 108 -0.23 27.86 12.81
C PRO A 108 0.60 28.59 13.88
N ILE A 109 1.79 28.09 14.26
CA ILE A 109 2.57 28.62 15.38
C ILE A 109 3.71 29.52 14.90
N PHE A 110 4.47 29.09 13.90
CA PHE A 110 5.65 29.77 13.38
C PHE A 110 5.42 30.42 12.01
N GLY A 111 4.26 30.20 11.38
CA GLY A 111 3.89 30.80 10.09
C GLY A 111 4.78 30.37 8.91
N ARG A 112 5.49 29.25 9.04
CA ARG A 112 6.36 28.65 8.03
C ARG A 112 5.57 27.74 7.12
N ASP A 113 5.89 27.76 5.84
CA ASP A 113 5.33 26.82 4.87
C ASP A 113 5.68 25.38 5.26
N LEU A 114 4.73 24.44 5.09
CA LEU A 114 4.93 23.04 5.45
C LEU A 114 6.08 22.37 4.67
N GLY A 115 6.45 22.90 3.50
CA GLY A 115 7.62 22.45 2.75
C GLY A 115 8.94 22.65 3.50
N PHE A 116 9.02 23.61 4.42
CA PHE A 116 10.17 23.72 5.33
C PHE A 116 10.30 22.48 6.22
N TYR A 117 9.19 22.00 6.77
CA TYR A 117 9.15 20.87 7.71
C TYR A 117 9.37 19.54 7.02
N ILE A 118 8.79 19.35 5.84
CA ILE A 118 8.84 18.10 5.09
C ILE A 118 10.18 17.96 4.34
N PHE A 119 10.67 19.04 3.70
CA PHE A 119 11.85 18.95 2.82
C PHE A 119 13.14 19.46 3.45
N SER A 120 13.11 20.59 4.17
CA SER A 120 14.33 21.28 4.61
C SER A 120 14.79 20.87 6.01
N LEU A 121 13.85 20.80 6.97
CA LEU A 121 14.12 20.50 8.35
C LEU A 121 14.76 19.10 8.56
N PRO A 122 14.36 18.03 7.83
CA PRO A 122 15.02 16.73 7.93
C PRO A 122 16.46 16.75 7.41
N PHE A 123 16.73 17.56 6.39
CA PHE A 123 18.09 17.77 5.87
C PHE A 123 18.96 18.55 6.87
N TYR A 124 18.45 19.63 7.47
CA TYR A 124 19.17 20.33 8.54
C TYR A 124 19.40 19.44 9.76
N ARG A 125 18.43 18.57 10.09
CA ARG A 125 18.56 17.54 11.12
C ARG A 125 19.67 16.55 10.81
N LEU A 126 19.79 16.11 9.55
CA LEU A 126 20.87 15.26 9.10
C LEU A 126 22.24 15.96 9.27
N LEU A 127 22.36 17.22 8.82
CA LEU A 127 23.59 17.99 8.90
C LEU A 127 24.12 18.15 10.33
N TYR A 128 23.29 18.62 11.26
CA TYR A 128 23.77 18.81 12.64
C TYR A 128 24.04 17.47 13.33
N ARG A 129 23.30 16.39 13.03
CA ARG A 129 23.57 15.06 13.60
C ARG A 129 24.92 14.54 13.15
N ILE A 130 25.22 14.62 11.85
CA ILE A 130 26.53 14.24 11.30
C ILE A 130 27.62 15.12 11.91
N GLY A 131 27.40 16.43 12.02
CA GLY A 131 28.33 17.37 12.66
C GLY A 131 28.64 17.02 14.12
N LEU A 132 27.62 16.70 14.91
CA LEU A 132 27.78 16.30 16.32
C LEU A 132 28.52 14.97 16.44
N TRP A 133 28.16 13.96 15.66
CA TRP A 133 28.86 12.67 15.64
C TRP A 133 30.32 12.81 15.22
N THR A 134 30.58 13.60 14.18
CA THR A 134 31.93 13.89 13.70
C THR A 134 32.76 14.60 14.77
N THR A 135 32.16 15.57 15.47
CA THR A 135 32.81 16.29 16.57
C THR A 135 33.09 15.35 17.75
N PHE A 136 32.15 14.46 18.10
CA PHE A 136 32.34 13.44 19.12
C PHE A 136 33.49 12.49 18.77
N LEU A 137 33.53 11.96 17.54
CA LEU A 137 34.63 11.12 17.05
C LEU A 137 35.97 11.86 17.07
N ALA A 138 35.98 13.15 16.73
CA ALA A 138 37.18 13.98 16.81
C ALA A 138 37.66 14.14 18.26
N VAL A 139 36.75 14.42 19.20
CA VAL A 139 37.07 14.53 20.64
C VAL A 139 37.61 13.21 21.18
N ALA A 140 36.97 12.08 20.86
CA ALA A 140 37.45 10.75 21.26
C ALA A 140 38.85 10.47 20.69
N SER A 141 39.03 10.64 19.37
CA SER A 141 40.29 10.32 18.70
C SER A 141 41.44 11.21 19.17
N VAL A 142 41.20 12.52 19.28
CA VAL A 142 42.19 13.50 19.78
C VAL A 142 42.46 13.30 21.27
N GLY A 143 41.42 13.01 22.06
CA GLY A 143 41.54 12.71 23.48
C GLY A 143 42.40 11.48 23.74
N SER A 144 42.13 10.37 23.05
CA SER A 144 42.94 9.14 23.11
C SER A 144 44.38 9.40 22.71
N PHE A 145 44.61 10.17 21.64
CA PHE A 145 45.97 10.53 21.21
C PHE A 145 46.73 11.31 22.30
N TYR A 146 46.11 12.31 22.92
CA TYR A 146 46.76 13.06 24.00
C TYR A 146 46.90 12.26 25.30
N LEU A 147 46.01 11.30 25.59
CA LEU A 147 46.17 10.37 26.72
C LEU A 147 47.40 9.48 26.52
N MET A 148 47.53 8.86 25.34
CA MET A 148 48.68 8.01 25.00
C MET A 148 49.99 8.80 24.96
N GLY A 149 49.97 10.04 24.48
CA GLY A 149 51.14 10.92 24.40
C GLY A 149 51.50 11.67 25.68
N ARG A 150 50.90 11.34 26.84
CA ARG A 150 51.03 12.07 28.13
C ARG A 150 50.73 13.58 28.04
N GLY A 151 49.93 14.00 27.06
CA GLY A 151 49.39 15.36 26.95
C GLY A 151 48.21 15.64 27.90
N ILE A 152 47.63 14.57 28.46
CA ILE A 152 46.66 14.55 29.55
C ILE A 152 47.22 13.60 30.61
N TRP A 153 47.37 14.05 31.85
CA TRP A 153 47.76 13.19 32.97
C TRP A 153 47.02 13.57 34.25
N VAL A 154 46.80 12.59 35.12
CA VAL A 154 46.12 12.79 36.41
C VAL A 154 47.19 13.02 37.47
N GLY A 155 47.20 14.22 38.07
CA GLY A 155 48.07 14.57 39.18
C GLY A 155 47.33 14.60 40.52
N PRO A 156 48.03 14.86 41.64
CA PRO A 156 47.44 14.87 42.99
C PRO A 156 46.32 15.90 43.19
N SER A 157 46.31 16.96 42.37
CA SER A 157 45.32 18.05 42.40
C SER A 157 44.25 17.95 41.30
N GLY A 158 44.18 16.82 40.58
CA GLY A 158 43.26 16.57 39.47
C GLY A 158 43.92 16.47 38.09
N PRO A 159 43.12 16.30 37.01
CA PRO A 159 43.62 16.16 35.64
C PRO A 159 44.25 17.45 35.13
N ARG A 160 45.47 17.36 34.59
CA ARG A 160 46.20 18.46 33.95
C ARG A 160 46.30 18.25 32.45
N LEU A 161 46.15 19.35 31.70
CA LEU A 161 46.17 19.40 30.25
C LEU A 161 47.39 20.19 29.78
N SER A 162 48.16 19.65 28.84
CA SER A 162 49.23 20.43 28.18
C SER A 162 48.65 21.68 27.47
N PRO A 163 49.41 22.77 27.30
CA PRO A 163 48.90 23.97 26.62
C PRO A 163 48.37 23.70 25.20
N LYS A 164 49.01 22.77 24.47
CA LYS A 164 48.57 22.34 23.13
C LYS A 164 47.25 21.55 23.19
N ALA A 165 47.15 20.57 24.10
CA ALA A 165 45.91 19.80 24.28
C ALA A 165 44.76 20.68 24.76
N SER A 166 45.03 21.62 25.68
CA SER A 166 44.06 22.57 26.21
C SER A 166 43.45 23.45 25.10
N LYS A 167 44.27 24.03 24.22
CA LYS A 167 43.81 24.85 23.08
C LYS A 167 42.98 24.03 22.08
N HIS A 168 43.46 22.83 21.74
CA HIS A 168 42.80 21.98 20.76
C HIS A 168 41.45 21.43 21.25
N LEU A 169 41.39 20.94 22.49
CA LEU A 169 40.12 20.50 23.10
C LEU A 169 39.15 21.67 23.30
N SER A 170 39.65 22.88 23.58
CA SER A 170 38.81 24.09 23.62
C SER A 170 38.19 24.41 22.26
N PHE A 171 38.94 24.25 21.17
CA PHE A 171 38.39 24.43 19.82
C PHE A 171 37.28 23.40 19.52
N LEU A 172 37.53 22.12 19.79
CA LEU A 172 36.54 21.06 19.59
C LEU A 172 35.27 21.27 20.43
N LEU A 173 35.44 21.70 21.68
CA LEU A 173 34.32 22.03 22.56
C LEU A 173 33.55 23.27 22.10
N GLY A 174 34.24 24.27 21.55
CA GLY A 174 33.59 25.43 20.92
C GLY A 174 32.75 25.05 19.70
N THR A 175 33.29 24.19 18.83
CA THR A 175 32.55 23.62 17.70
C THR A 175 31.34 22.82 18.18
N PHE A 176 31.49 22.03 19.24
CA PHE A 176 30.37 21.29 19.85
C PHE A 176 29.28 22.23 20.37
N PHE A 177 29.64 23.29 21.11
CA PHE A 177 28.68 24.29 21.59
C PHE A 177 28.00 25.06 20.46
N LEU A 178 28.72 25.37 19.37
CA LEU A 178 28.13 26.00 18.19
C LEU A 178 27.10 25.08 17.53
N LEU A 179 27.42 23.79 17.38
CA LEU A 179 26.47 22.79 16.86
C LEU A 179 25.28 22.62 17.80
N LEU A 180 25.47 22.63 19.13
CA LEU A 180 24.36 22.63 20.08
C LEU A 180 23.50 23.88 19.97
N ALA A 181 24.08 25.05 19.73
CA ALA A 181 23.30 26.25 19.44
C ALA A 181 22.44 26.05 18.18
N VAL A 182 22.99 25.49 17.10
CA VAL A 182 22.19 25.13 15.90
C VAL A 182 21.06 24.16 16.25
N VAL A 183 21.31 23.16 17.11
CA VAL A 183 20.26 22.24 17.60
C VAL A 183 19.16 23.00 18.31
N TYR A 184 19.47 23.86 19.28
CA TYR A 184 18.47 24.60 20.03
C TYR A 184 17.76 25.69 19.22
N ALA A 185 18.38 26.18 18.14
CA ALA A 185 17.72 27.05 17.18
C ALA A 185 16.66 26.31 16.34
N LEU A 186 16.87 25.02 16.06
CA LEU A 186 15.97 24.19 15.25
C LEU A 186 14.97 23.37 16.07
N ARG A 187 15.26 23.06 17.34
CA ARG A 187 14.37 22.30 18.23
C ARG A 187 12.95 22.86 18.37
N PRO A 188 12.71 24.18 18.41
CA PRO A 188 11.36 24.76 18.40
C PRO A 188 10.41 24.16 17.36
N TYR A 189 10.90 23.92 16.14
CA TYR A 189 10.08 23.38 15.05
C TYR A 189 9.64 21.94 15.29
N PHE A 190 10.37 21.19 16.12
CA PHE A 190 10.00 19.81 16.46
C PHE A 190 8.96 19.71 17.57
N LEU A 191 8.60 20.82 18.22
CA LEU A 191 7.49 20.84 19.18
C LEU A 191 6.15 20.52 18.52
N LEU A 192 6.02 20.79 17.21
CA LEU A 192 4.81 20.49 16.44
C LEU A 192 4.56 18.98 16.21
N TYR A 193 5.44 18.12 16.74
CA TYR A 193 5.34 16.66 16.71
C TYR A 193 5.34 16.05 18.12
N SER A 194 4.95 16.84 19.12
CA SER A 194 4.91 16.42 20.52
C SER A 194 3.75 15.44 20.76
N GLU A 195 4.01 14.40 21.55
CA GLU A 195 3.00 13.40 21.98
C GLU A 195 2.54 13.63 23.43
N ARG A 196 3.00 14.72 24.06
CA ARG A 196 2.80 14.94 25.51
C ARG A 196 1.42 15.51 25.85
N GLY A 197 0.72 16.09 24.88
CA GLY A 197 -0.57 16.75 25.07
C GLY A 197 -1.76 15.82 24.93
N VAL A 198 -2.97 16.39 24.99
CA VAL A 198 -4.24 15.69 24.73
C VAL A 198 -4.31 15.15 23.30
N ALA A 199 -3.75 15.91 22.37
CA ALA A 199 -3.70 15.61 20.95
C ALA A 199 -2.27 15.77 20.42
N PHE A 200 -1.95 15.12 19.30
CA PHE A 200 -0.62 15.19 18.71
C PHE A 200 -0.29 16.61 18.21
N GLY A 201 0.88 17.13 18.61
CA GLY A 201 1.35 18.47 18.28
C GLY A 201 1.72 19.31 19.50
N ALA A 202 2.13 20.56 19.29
CA ALA A 202 2.55 21.41 20.39
C ALA A 202 1.34 21.87 21.21
N GLY A 203 1.31 21.48 22.49
CA GLY A 203 0.32 21.94 23.47
C GLY A 203 0.74 23.22 24.20
N TYR A 204 -0.06 23.66 25.17
CA TYR A 204 0.15 24.92 25.88
C TYR A 204 1.50 24.96 26.63
N ALA A 205 1.81 23.88 27.36
CA ALA A 205 3.04 23.77 28.14
C ALA A 205 4.30 23.74 27.26
N ASP A 206 4.21 23.20 26.05
CA ASP A 206 5.33 23.18 25.10
C ASP A 206 5.65 24.59 24.59
N LEU A 207 4.64 25.39 24.26
CA LEU A 207 4.84 26.73 23.73
C LEU A 207 5.19 27.78 24.79
N HIS A 208 4.67 27.64 26.01
CA HIS A 208 4.92 28.59 27.09
C HIS A 208 6.04 28.17 28.06
N GLY A 209 6.44 26.90 28.05
CA GLY A 209 7.54 26.37 28.85
C GLY A 209 8.75 25.96 28.01
N THR A 210 8.58 24.92 27.19
CA THR A 210 9.68 24.29 26.45
C THR A 210 10.31 25.24 25.42
N LEU A 211 9.51 26.01 24.68
CA LEU A 211 9.98 26.93 23.64
C LEU A 211 10.86 28.07 24.20
N PRO A 212 10.46 28.83 25.25
CA PRO A 212 11.37 29.76 25.93
C PRO A 212 12.64 29.08 26.45
N GLY A 213 12.52 27.86 26.97
CA GLY A 213 13.66 27.06 27.41
C GLY A 213 14.68 26.81 26.30
N TYR A 214 14.24 26.41 25.10
CA TYR A 214 15.12 26.25 23.94
C TYR A 214 15.79 27.56 23.52
N ARG A 215 15.07 28.69 23.55
CA ARG A 215 15.65 30.00 23.24
C ARG A 215 16.74 30.40 24.24
N PHE A 216 16.55 30.12 25.53
CA PHE A 216 17.58 30.37 26.54
C PHE A 216 18.80 29.47 26.33
N LEU A 217 18.60 28.18 26.09
CA LEU A 217 19.68 27.22 25.85
C LEU A 217 20.48 27.55 24.58
N PHE A 218 19.82 28.08 23.55
CA PHE A 218 20.48 28.60 22.36
C PHE A 218 21.50 29.70 22.72
N VAL A 219 21.08 30.71 23.50
CA VAL A 219 21.95 31.80 23.94
C VAL A 219 23.08 31.28 24.84
N LEU A 220 22.76 30.36 25.76
CA LEU A 220 23.75 29.75 26.65
C LEU A 220 24.81 28.95 25.87
N CYS A 221 24.41 28.20 24.84
CA CYS A 221 25.33 27.46 23.98
C CYS A 221 26.22 28.42 23.17
N LEU A 222 25.67 29.54 22.69
CA LEU A 222 26.46 30.57 22.01
C LEU A 222 27.51 31.18 22.96
N ALA A 223 27.14 31.47 24.20
CA ALA A 223 28.07 31.90 25.23
C ALA A 223 29.14 30.84 25.53
N GLY A 224 28.76 29.55 25.54
CA GLY A 224 29.67 28.41 25.59
C GLY A 224 30.71 28.41 24.48
N ALA A 225 30.26 28.59 23.23
CA ALA A 225 31.13 28.64 22.06
C ALA A 225 32.10 29.83 22.14
N LEU A 226 31.61 31.03 22.48
CA LEU A 226 32.44 32.22 22.66
C LEU A 226 33.47 32.04 23.78
N ARG A 227 33.07 31.45 24.90
CA ARG A 227 33.98 31.16 26.02
C ARG A 227 35.04 30.13 25.63
N ALA A 228 34.70 29.16 24.80
CA ALA A 228 35.64 28.15 24.30
C ALA A 228 36.70 28.78 23.39
N ILE A 229 36.29 29.70 22.52
CA ILE A 229 37.22 30.51 21.71
C ILE A 229 38.13 31.35 22.61
N TRP A 230 37.60 32.01 23.64
CA TRP A 230 38.41 32.75 24.61
C TRP A 230 39.40 31.85 25.37
N ASN A 231 39.00 30.60 25.67
CA ASN A 231 39.83 29.62 26.37
C ASN A 231 41.11 29.26 25.60
N VAL A 232 41.10 29.38 24.27
CA VAL A 232 42.28 29.18 23.41
C VAL A 232 43.37 30.22 23.72
N ARG A 233 42.99 31.45 24.09
CA ARG A 233 43.93 32.51 24.47
C ARG A 233 44.33 32.45 25.94
N ARG A 234 43.35 32.31 26.84
CA ARG A 234 43.59 32.22 28.30
C ARG A 234 42.91 30.97 28.88
N PRO A 235 43.65 29.89 29.16
CA PRO A 235 43.09 28.64 29.66
C PRO A 235 42.43 28.81 31.04
N GLY A 236 41.16 28.42 31.15
CA GLY A 236 40.37 28.49 32.37
C GLY A 236 39.24 27.45 32.38
N TRP A 237 39.59 26.20 32.61
CA TRP A 237 38.68 25.04 32.51
C TRP A 237 37.52 25.02 33.52
N ARG A 238 37.64 25.73 34.65
CA ARG A 238 36.55 25.86 35.65
C ARG A 238 35.28 26.49 35.06
N TRP A 239 35.43 27.61 34.36
CA TRP A 239 34.31 28.29 33.67
C TRP A 239 33.71 27.44 32.56
N MET A 240 34.54 26.64 31.89
CA MET A 240 34.06 25.69 30.89
C MET A 240 33.22 24.58 31.54
N GLY A 241 33.68 24.05 32.67
CA GLY A 241 32.91 23.11 33.49
C GLY A 241 31.56 23.67 33.92
N TYR A 242 31.51 24.94 34.37
CA TYR A 242 30.25 25.60 34.71
C TYR A 242 29.31 25.77 33.52
N LEU A 243 29.82 26.08 32.32
CA LEU A 243 28.96 26.22 31.13
C LEU A 243 28.46 24.86 30.62
N VAL A 244 29.29 23.82 30.65
CA VAL A 244 28.86 22.45 30.33
C VAL A 244 27.81 21.99 31.35
N GLY A 245 28.12 22.08 32.64
CA GLY A 245 27.20 21.70 33.72
C GLY A 245 25.91 22.53 33.70
N GLY A 246 26.02 23.84 33.49
CA GLY A 246 24.89 24.76 33.38
C GLY A 246 24.03 24.50 32.14
N THR A 247 24.62 24.09 31.01
CA THR A 247 23.86 23.70 29.82
C THR A 247 23.12 22.38 30.04
N VAL A 248 23.74 21.39 30.67
CA VAL A 248 23.10 20.11 31.00
C VAL A 248 22.00 20.29 32.03
N ALA A 249 22.29 20.98 33.13
CA ALA A 249 21.31 21.29 34.18
C ALA A 249 20.18 22.17 33.63
N GLY A 250 20.52 23.21 32.85
CA GLY A 250 19.54 24.07 32.19
C GLY A 250 18.67 23.31 31.21
N ALA A 251 19.24 22.37 30.43
CA ALA A 251 18.47 21.52 29.53
C ALA A 251 17.46 20.68 30.31
N PHE A 252 17.87 20.06 31.41
CA PHE A 252 16.96 19.29 32.27
C PHE A 252 15.87 20.19 32.89
N VAL A 253 16.25 21.28 33.55
CA VAL A 253 15.31 22.18 34.24
C VAL A 253 14.33 22.80 33.26
N LEU A 254 14.81 23.38 32.16
CA LEU A 254 13.98 24.19 31.27
C LEU A 254 13.13 23.35 30.30
N THR A 255 13.51 22.10 30.02
CA THR A 255 12.83 21.27 29.00
C THR A 255 12.09 20.07 29.59
N VAL A 256 12.31 19.77 30.88
CA VAL A 256 11.62 18.71 31.63
C VAL A 256 10.84 19.30 32.80
N LEU A 257 11.52 19.97 33.74
CA LEU A 257 10.87 20.43 34.98
C LEU A 257 9.88 21.58 34.74
N LEU A 258 10.31 22.62 34.02
CA LEU A 258 9.50 23.81 33.74
C LEU A 258 8.20 23.49 32.99
N PRO A 259 8.20 22.80 31.83
CA PRO A 259 6.96 22.43 31.15
C PRO A 259 6.12 21.47 31.98
N GLY A 260 6.73 20.55 32.75
CA GLY A 260 5.99 19.68 33.67
C GLY A 260 5.25 20.45 34.76
N PHE A 261 5.87 21.50 35.29
CA PHE A 261 5.24 22.41 36.25
C PHE A 261 4.06 23.16 35.62
N ILE A 262 4.26 23.75 34.42
CA ILE A 262 3.19 24.45 33.70
C ILE A 262 2.03 23.47 33.40
N GLN A 263 2.33 22.24 32.98
CA GLN A 263 1.31 21.22 32.72
C GLN A 263 0.49 20.92 33.97
N GLN A 264 1.15 20.66 35.10
CA GLN A 264 0.48 20.24 36.33
C GLN A 264 -0.31 21.37 36.99
N PHE A 265 0.21 22.59 37.01
CA PHE A 265 -0.35 23.69 37.79
C PHE A 265 -1.14 24.72 36.97
N SER A 266 -0.91 24.83 35.66
CA SER A 266 -1.62 25.79 34.80
C SER A 266 -2.51 25.12 33.75
N VAL A 267 -2.09 23.99 33.17
CA VAL A 267 -2.85 23.34 32.08
C VAL A 267 -3.92 22.42 32.65
N LYS A 268 -3.57 21.37 33.39
CA LYS A 268 -4.53 20.38 33.89
C LYS A 268 -5.75 20.98 34.62
N PRO A 269 -5.63 22.04 35.46
CA PRO A 269 -6.79 22.65 36.09
C PRO A 269 -7.77 23.33 35.11
N ASN A 270 -7.29 23.77 33.94
CA ASN A 270 -8.05 24.51 32.92
C ASN A 270 -7.78 23.93 31.52
N GLU A 271 -7.72 22.60 31.40
CA GLU A 271 -7.12 21.92 30.24
C GLU A 271 -7.86 22.23 28.94
N LEU A 272 -9.19 22.13 28.94
CA LEU A 272 -10.00 22.43 27.76
C LEU A 272 -9.80 23.88 27.25
N SER A 273 -9.76 24.86 28.15
CA SER A 273 -9.55 26.27 27.77
C SER A 273 -8.14 26.52 27.24
N LYS A 274 -7.12 25.86 27.83
CA LYS A 274 -5.71 26.07 27.48
C LYS A 274 -5.27 25.26 26.26
N GLU A 275 -5.83 24.07 26.05
CA GLU A 275 -5.49 23.15 24.96
C GLU A 275 -6.43 23.25 23.76
N GLY A 276 -7.64 23.82 23.90
CA GLY A 276 -8.64 23.92 22.83
C GLY A 276 -8.12 24.42 21.47
N PRO A 277 -7.35 25.52 21.40
CA PRO A 277 -6.77 25.98 20.13
C PRO A 277 -5.79 24.98 19.49
N TYR A 278 -5.00 24.26 20.30
CA TYR A 278 -4.04 23.28 19.80
C TYR A 278 -4.73 21.98 19.37
N ILE A 279 -5.81 21.60 20.04
CA ILE A 279 -6.70 20.52 19.60
C ILE A 279 -7.32 20.88 18.23
N SER A 280 -7.79 22.12 18.05
CA SER A 280 -8.31 22.58 16.75
C SER A 280 -7.25 22.51 15.64
N HIS A 281 -6.00 22.88 15.93
CA HIS A 281 -4.89 22.71 14.98
C HIS A 281 -4.65 21.23 14.64
N ASN A 282 -4.59 20.36 15.63
CA ASN A 282 -4.44 18.92 15.42
C ASN A 282 -5.58 18.35 14.57
N ILE A 283 -6.84 18.68 14.86
CA ILE A 283 -8.00 18.22 14.09
C ILE A 283 -7.86 18.65 12.61
N ARG A 284 -7.62 19.95 12.38
CA ARG A 284 -7.52 20.49 11.03
C ARG A 284 -6.34 19.90 10.24
N PHE A 285 -5.16 19.82 10.85
CA PHE A 285 -3.95 19.36 10.17
C PHE A 285 -3.95 17.84 9.97
N THR A 286 -4.54 17.06 10.88
CA THR A 286 -4.78 15.62 10.66
C THR A 286 -5.76 15.42 9.50
N ARG A 287 -6.91 16.10 9.50
CA ARG A 287 -7.88 16.00 8.39
C ARG A 287 -7.23 16.36 7.06
N LEU A 288 -6.48 17.46 7.01
CA LEU A 288 -5.73 17.86 5.83
C LEU A 288 -4.69 16.80 5.44
N ALA A 289 -3.90 16.26 6.35
CA ALA A 289 -2.82 15.33 6.02
C ALA A 289 -3.28 13.99 5.47
N TYR A 290 -4.51 13.56 5.78
CA TYR A 290 -5.12 12.33 5.26
C TYR A 290 -6.15 12.58 4.15
N GLY A 291 -6.35 13.82 3.71
CA GLY A 291 -7.30 14.18 2.65
C GLY A 291 -8.77 14.08 3.08
N LEU A 292 -9.03 14.18 4.38
CA LEU A 292 -10.36 14.07 4.99
C LEU A 292 -11.09 15.42 5.10
N ASP A 293 -10.41 16.53 4.77
CA ASP A 293 -10.97 17.87 4.70
C ASP A 293 -11.98 18.05 3.54
N ARG A 294 -12.01 17.11 2.59
CA ARG A 294 -12.88 17.12 1.40
C ARG A 294 -14.03 16.11 1.48
N VAL A 295 -14.19 15.43 2.63
CA VAL A 295 -15.25 14.43 2.80
C VAL A 295 -16.62 15.11 2.77
N ARG A 296 -17.50 14.64 1.89
CA ARG A 296 -18.88 15.12 1.81
C ARG A 296 -19.74 14.36 2.82
N GLU A 297 -20.25 15.06 3.82
CA GLU A 297 -21.19 14.48 4.78
C GLU A 297 -22.64 14.61 4.29
N VAL A 298 -23.40 13.52 4.36
CA VAL A 298 -24.81 13.46 3.93
C VAL A 298 -25.64 12.80 5.02
N SER A 299 -26.81 13.36 5.35
CA SER A 299 -27.75 12.71 6.27
C SER A 299 -28.53 11.61 5.57
N PHE A 300 -28.55 10.40 6.14
CA PHE A 300 -29.31 9.27 5.60
C PHE A 300 -30.55 8.99 6.46
N PRO A 301 -31.78 9.04 5.92
CA PRO A 301 -33.01 8.96 6.72
C PRO A 301 -33.25 7.65 7.51
N ALA A 302 -32.56 6.56 7.12
CA ALA A 302 -32.58 5.23 7.76
C ALA A 302 -33.99 4.73 8.17
N LYS A 303 -34.79 4.34 7.18
CA LYS A 303 -36.03 3.56 7.37
C LYS A 303 -35.70 2.11 7.74
N LYS A 304 -36.64 1.44 8.43
CA LYS A 304 -36.50 0.03 8.84
C LYS A 304 -36.39 -0.95 7.66
N ALA A 305 -37.18 -0.74 6.62
CA ALA A 305 -37.23 -1.61 5.44
C ALA A 305 -37.46 -0.80 4.15
N PRO A 306 -36.99 -1.29 2.99
CA PRO A 306 -37.25 -0.68 1.71
C PRO A 306 -38.69 -0.96 1.27
N THR A 307 -39.30 0.00 0.58
CA THR A 307 -40.60 -0.20 -0.08
C THR A 307 -40.45 -1.03 -1.36
N SER A 308 -41.54 -1.65 -1.82
CA SER A 308 -41.53 -2.43 -3.07
C SER A 308 -41.15 -1.59 -4.29
N ASP A 309 -41.50 -0.30 -4.31
CA ASP A 309 -41.06 0.65 -5.33
C ASP A 309 -39.57 0.96 -5.25
N GLU A 310 -39.03 1.15 -4.05
CA GLU A 310 -37.58 1.35 -3.84
C GLU A 310 -36.80 0.10 -4.31
N LEU A 311 -37.26 -1.12 -3.99
CA LEU A 311 -36.63 -2.35 -4.47
C LEU A 311 -36.64 -2.45 -6.01
N ARG A 312 -37.76 -2.13 -6.67
CA ARG A 312 -37.85 -2.14 -8.14
C ARG A 312 -36.90 -1.12 -8.79
N ARG A 313 -36.73 0.06 -8.18
CA ARG A 313 -35.81 1.10 -8.70
C ARG A 313 -34.34 0.71 -8.51
N GLU A 314 -34.05 -0.08 -7.48
CA GLU A 314 -32.72 -0.56 -7.11
C GLU A 314 -32.41 -1.96 -7.67
N GLU A 315 -33.19 -2.48 -8.62
CA GLU A 315 -32.99 -3.82 -9.19
C GLU A 315 -31.56 -4.02 -9.72
N ALA A 316 -30.97 -2.99 -10.33
CA ALA A 316 -29.61 -3.04 -10.83
C ALA A 316 -28.54 -3.06 -9.72
N THR A 317 -28.84 -2.50 -8.54
CA THR A 317 -28.02 -2.64 -7.33
C THR A 317 -28.16 -4.05 -6.77
N LEU A 318 -29.39 -4.54 -6.62
CA LEU A 318 -29.69 -5.87 -6.10
C LEU A 318 -29.10 -6.99 -6.95
N SER A 319 -29.14 -6.83 -8.28
CA SER A 319 -28.55 -7.80 -9.21
C SER A 319 -27.03 -7.84 -9.16
N ASN A 320 -26.36 -6.80 -8.66
CA ASN A 320 -24.89 -6.74 -8.54
C ASN A 320 -24.40 -7.02 -7.11
N ILE A 321 -25.29 -7.43 -6.18
CA ILE A 321 -24.85 -7.87 -4.85
C ILE A 321 -23.97 -9.09 -5.01
N ARG A 322 -22.75 -8.96 -4.46
CA ARG A 322 -21.74 -10.00 -4.48
C ARG A 322 -22.14 -11.16 -3.58
N LEU A 323 -22.32 -12.33 -4.18
CA LEU A 323 -22.55 -13.58 -3.47
C LEU A 323 -21.25 -14.34 -3.21
N TRP A 324 -20.21 -14.09 -4.03
CA TRP A 324 -18.91 -14.74 -3.89
C TRP A 324 -17.95 -13.94 -2.99
N ASP A 325 -17.36 -14.63 -2.01
CA ASP A 325 -16.21 -14.16 -1.22
C ASP A 325 -14.91 -14.64 -1.88
N HIS A 326 -13.89 -13.78 -1.94
CA HIS A 326 -12.61 -14.07 -2.58
C HIS A 326 -11.90 -15.28 -1.94
N ARG A 327 -12.07 -15.51 -0.63
CA ARG A 327 -11.42 -16.58 0.16
C ARG A 327 -11.93 -18.00 -0.14
N PRO A 328 -13.24 -18.28 -0.21
CA PRO A 328 -13.74 -19.56 -0.69
C PRO A 328 -13.60 -19.68 -2.22
N LEU A 329 -13.80 -18.60 -2.98
CA LEU A 329 -13.76 -18.65 -4.45
C LEU A 329 -12.39 -19.08 -5.00
N ILE A 330 -11.29 -18.59 -4.39
CA ILE A 330 -9.94 -18.99 -4.80
C ILE A 330 -9.72 -20.51 -4.68
N GLN A 331 -10.31 -21.17 -3.67
CA GLN A 331 -10.19 -22.63 -3.51
C GLN A 331 -10.89 -23.36 -4.65
N THR A 332 -12.09 -22.90 -5.03
CA THR A 332 -12.85 -23.45 -6.14
C THR A 332 -12.15 -23.22 -7.48
N TYR A 333 -11.54 -22.04 -7.70
CA TYR A 333 -10.70 -21.81 -8.88
C TYR A 333 -9.50 -22.75 -8.93
N LYS A 334 -8.83 -22.99 -7.80
CA LYS A 334 -7.72 -23.94 -7.76
C LYS A 334 -8.16 -25.34 -8.14
N GLN A 335 -9.28 -25.81 -7.57
CA GLN A 335 -9.79 -27.15 -7.82
C GLN A 335 -10.27 -27.35 -9.27
N LEU A 336 -10.94 -26.36 -9.86
CA LEU A 336 -11.54 -26.47 -11.19
C LEU A 336 -10.59 -26.08 -12.32
N GLN A 337 -9.69 -25.10 -12.09
CA GLN A 337 -9.02 -24.35 -13.15
C GLN A 337 -7.50 -24.29 -13.04
N GLU A 338 -6.86 -24.89 -12.01
CA GLU A 338 -5.40 -25.10 -12.04
C GLU A 338 -5.02 -26.04 -13.19
N ILE A 339 -5.80 -27.13 -13.37
CA ILE A 339 -5.68 -28.17 -14.40
C ILE A 339 -4.36 -28.98 -14.31
N ARG A 340 -3.27 -28.37 -13.83
CA ARG A 340 -1.92 -28.94 -13.68
C ARG A 340 -1.23 -28.37 -12.43
N LEU A 341 -0.40 -29.20 -11.81
CA LEU A 341 0.28 -28.89 -10.54
C LEU A 341 1.19 -27.67 -10.58
N TYR A 342 1.73 -27.27 -11.73
CA TYR A 342 2.64 -26.12 -11.82
C TYR A 342 1.92 -24.79 -12.02
N TYR A 343 0.61 -24.79 -12.17
CA TYR A 343 -0.20 -23.58 -12.14
C TYR A 343 -0.75 -23.34 -10.73
N ASP A 344 -0.96 -22.07 -10.41
CA ASP A 344 -1.55 -21.63 -9.15
C ASP A 344 -2.30 -20.31 -9.35
N PHE A 345 -3.29 -20.08 -8.50
CA PHE A 345 -3.93 -18.78 -8.36
C PHE A 345 -3.54 -18.21 -6.98
N ARG A 346 -3.03 -16.97 -6.93
CA ARG A 346 -2.56 -16.34 -5.68
C ARG A 346 -3.71 -15.70 -4.91
N ASN A 347 -4.49 -14.84 -5.57
CA ASN A 347 -5.59 -14.04 -5.05
C ASN A 347 -6.76 -13.99 -6.06
N VAL A 348 -7.86 -13.36 -5.66
CA VAL A 348 -9.02 -13.06 -6.52
C VAL A 348 -9.35 -11.57 -6.35
N ASP A 349 -9.40 -10.88 -7.48
CA ASP A 349 -9.71 -9.45 -7.58
C ASP A 349 -11.18 -9.21 -7.90
N VAL A 350 -11.71 -8.04 -7.51
CA VAL A 350 -13.07 -7.60 -7.84
C VAL A 350 -13.04 -6.41 -8.80
N ASP A 351 -13.63 -6.55 -9.98
CA ASP A 351 -13.75 -5.47 -10.97
C ASP A 351 -15.16 -5.35 -11.54
N ARG A 352 -15.32 -4.46 -12.51
CA ARG A 352 -16.51 -4.35 -13.35
C ARG A 352 -16.14 -4.32 -14.83
N TYR A 353 -16.97 -4.96 -15.64
CA TYR A 353 -16.85 -5.00 -17.11
C TYR A 353 -18.22 -4.73 -17.73
N GLU A 354 -18.21 -4.13 -18.91
CA GLU A 354 -19.43 -4.00 -19.72
C GLU A 354 -19.64 -5.29 -20.54
N VAL A 355 -20.74 -5.99 -20.27
CA VAL A 355 -21.12 -7.21 -20.98
C VAL A 355 -22.57 -7.07 -21.44
N GLY A 356 -22.78 -7.09 -22.76
CA GLY A 356 -24.12 -6.96 -23.35
C GLY A 356 -24.80 -5.60 -23.04
N GLY A 357 -24.03 -4.51 -23.01
CA GLY A 357 -24.53 -3.15 -22.73
C GLY A 357 -24.86 -2.88 -21.26
N LYS A 358 -24.45 -3.77 -20.35
CA LYS A 358 -24.64 -3.62 -18.90
C LYS A 358 -23.31 -3.80 -18.18
N VAL A 359 -23.06 -2.93 -17.22
CA VAL A 359 -21.92 -3.06 -16.31
C VAL A 359 -22.23 -4.15 -15.30
N VAL A 360 -21.36 -5.15 -15.22
CA VAL A 360 -21.49 -6.28 -14.29
C VAL A 360 -20.23 -6.37 -13.46
N GLN A 361 -20.39 -6.55 -12.14
CA GLN A 361 -19.28 -6.82 -11.25
C GLN A 361 -18.80 -8.27 -11.43
N VAL A 362 -17.49 -8.46 -11.56
CA VAL A 362 -16.84 -9.76 -11.73
C VAL A 362 -15.73 -9.95 -10.70
N MET A 363 -15.41 -11.21 -10.48
CA MET A 363 -14.21 -11.66 -9.80
C MET A 363 -13.29 -12.34 -10.79
N LEU A 364 -12.00 -12.05 -10.72
CA LEU A 364 -11.00 -12.63 -11.62
C LEU A 364 -9.69 -12.95 -10.89
N ALA A 365 -8.98 -13.96 -11.40
CA ALA A 365 -7.69 -14.40 -10.87
C ALA A 365 -6.73 -14.78 -11.98
N ALA A 366 -5.47 -14.39 -11.83
CA ALA A 366 -4.39 -14.75 -12.74
C ALA A 366 -3.89 -16.17 -12.50
N ARG A 367 -3.79 -16.97 -13.57
CA ARG A 367 -3.21 -18.32 -13.51
C ARG A 367 -1.70 -18.21 -13.67
N GLU A 368 -0.98 -18.17 -12.56
CA GLU A 368 0.47 -18.01 -12.52
C GLU A 368 1.20 -19.35 -12.44
N MET A 369 2.50 -19.35 -12.74
CA MET A 369 3.34 -20.53 -12.71
C MET A 369 4.24 -20.56 -11.47
N THR A 370 4.24 -21.68 -10.77
CA THR A 370 4.84 -21.84 -9.45
C THR A 370 5.73 -23.10 -9.41
N LEU A 371 7.05 -22.90 -9.45
CA LEU A 371 8.04 -23.98 -9.65
C LEU A 371 8.19 -24.90 -8.42
N ASP A 372 7.86 -24.42 -7.23
CA ASP A 372 7.89 -25.20 -5.99
C ASP A 372 6.75 -26.22 -5.87
N LYS A 373 5.77 -26.22 -6.77
CA LYS A 373 4.81 -27.32 -6.90
C LYS A 373 5.33 -28.47 -7.79
N LEU A 374 6.41 -28.27 -8.54
CA LEU A 374 7.01 -29.33 -9.37
C LEU A 374 7.69 -30.41 -8.49
N PRO A 375 7.67 -31.69 -8.88
CA PRO A 375 8.44 -32.74 -8.21
C PRO A 375 9.93 -32.39 -8.15
N ARG A 376 10.63 -32.73 -7.05
CA ARG A 376 12.06 -32.39 -6.87
C ARG A 376 12.95 -32.83 -8.05
N ARG A 377 12.68 -34.00 -8.65
CA ARG A 377 13.41 -34.49 -9.84
C ARG A 377 13.19 -33.64 -11.09
N ALA A 378 12.06 -32.95 -11.19
CA ALA A 378 11.70 -32.08 -12.31
C ALA A 378 12.17 -30.63 -12.12
N ARG A 379 12.63 -30.23 -10.91
CA ARG A 379 13.21 -28.90 -10.63
C ARG A 379 14.67 -28.80 -11.11
N THR A 380 14.89 -29.09 -12.39
CA THR A 380 16.20 -28.92 -13.02
C THR A 380 16.38 -27.46 -13.45
N TRP A 381 17.62 -27.04 -13.62
CA TRP A 381 17.94 -25.68 -14.10
C TRP A 381 17.28 -25.36 -15.45
N VAL A 382 17.25 -26.34 -16.37
CA VAL A 382 16.58 -26.17 -17.67
C VAL A 382 15.09 -25.96 -17.49
N ASN A 383 14.45 -26.73 -16.60
CA ASN A 383 13.03 -26.58 -16.36
C ASN A 383 12.70 -25.25 -15.70
N GLY A 384 13.44 -24.86 -14.66
CA GLY A 384 13.17 -23.63 -13.91
C GLY A 384 13.51 -22.33 -14.66
N HIS A 385 14.48 -22.34 -15.56
CA HIS A 385 14.94 -21.11 -16.22
C HIS A 385 14.71 -21.04 -17.74
N LEU A 386 14.42 -22.16 -18.42
CA LEU A 386 14.27 -22.18 -19.89
C LEU A 386 12.93 -22.73 -20.38
N LYS A 387 12.30 -23.65 -19.64
CA LYS A 387 11.02 -24.27 -20.07
C LYS A 387 9.80 -23.67 -19.38
N PHE A 388 9.75 -23.70 -18.06
CA PHE A 388 8.61 -23.24 -17.27
C PHE A 388 8.80 -21.76 -16.94
N THR A 389 8.55 -20.90 -17.93
CA THR A 389 8.91 -19.48 -17.88
C THR A 389 7.74 -18.56 -17.52
N HIS A 390 6.48 -18.93 -17.77
CA HIS A 390 5.33 -18.03 -17.64
C HIS A 390 4.05 -18.75 -17.17
N GLY A 391 3.14 -18.02 -16.52
CA GLY A 391 1.76 -18.43 -16.27
C GLY A 391 0.88 -18.30 -17.51
N TYR A 392 -0.39 -18.71 -17.45
CA TYR A 392 -1.23 -18.79 -18.65
C TYR A 392 -2.72 -18.50 -18.40
N GLY A 393 -3.15 -17.28 -18.71
CA GLY A 393 -4.54 -16.82 -18.74
C GLY A 393 -5.10 -16.41 -17.38
N ILE A 394 -6.40 -16.14 -17.35
CA ILE A 394 -7.16 -15.79 -16.14
C ILE A 394 -8.37 -16.71 -16.00
N CYS A 395 -8.88 -16.82 -14.78
CA CYS A 395 -10.22 -17.33 -14.50
C CYS A 395 -11.11 -16.14 -14.12
N MET A 396 -12.34 -16.09 -14.65
CA MET A 396 -13.28 -14.99 -14.38
C MET A 396 -14.68 -15.52 -14.12
N SER A 397 -15.35 -14.98 -13.10
CA SER A 397 -16.74 -15.28 -12.74
C SER A 397 -17.49 -14.00 -12.38
N PRO A 398 -18.76 -13.85 -12.79
CA PRO A 398 -19.59 -12.77 -12.26
C PRO A 398 -19.90 -13.01 -10.78
N VAL A 399 -20.05 -11.93 -10.01
CA VAL A 399 -20.14 -12.03 -8.54
C VAL A 399 -21.48 -12.57 -8.02
N ASN A 400 -22.51 -12.57 -8.86
CA ASN A 400 -23.91 -12.81 -8.51
C ASN A 400 -24.49 -14.10 -9.10
N PHE A 401 -23.78 -14.79 -10.01
CA PHE A 401 -24.25 -16.05 -10.61
C PHE A 401 -23.62 -17.27 -9.94
N VAL A 402 -24.46 -18.29 -9.80
CA VAL A 402 -24.14 -19.56 -9.14
C VAL A 402 -24.82 -20.67 -9.95
N THR A 403 -24.12 -21.78 -10.15
CA THR A 403 -24.70 -22.96 -10.82
C THR A 403 -25.69 -23.67 -9.88
N PRO A 404 -26.56 -24.56 -10.40
CA PRO A 404 -27.47 -25.35 -9.55
C PRO A 404 -26.75 -26.16 -8.46
N GLU A 405 -25.49 -26.52 -8.68
CA GLU A 405 -24.65 -27.26 -7.72
C GLU A 405 -24.10 -26.38 -6.60
N GLY A 406 -24.15 -25.05 -6.74
CA GLY A 406 -23.55 -24.09 -5.81
C GLY A 406 -22.15 -23.64 -6.20
N LEU A 407 -21.73 -23.84 -7.46
CA LEU A 407 -20.40 -23.48 -7.96
C LEU A 407 -20.42 -22.14 -8.72
N PRO A 408 -19.28 -21.45 -8.87
CA PRO A 408 -19.22 -20.21 -9.64
C PRO A 408 -19.43 -20.50 -11.12
N VAL A 409 -20.20 -19.64 -11.79
CA VAL A 409 -20.25 -19.64 -13.26
C VAL A 409 -18.93 -19.06 -13.77
N LEU A 410 -18.22 -19.81 -14.62
CA LEU A 410 -16.95 -19.36 -15.19
C LEU A 410 -17.20 -18.75 -16.57
N TRP A 411 -16.94 -17.44 -16.71
CA TRP A 411 -17.00 -16.70 -17.98
C TRP A 411 -15.72 -16.85 -18.79
N ILE A 412 -14.57 -16.83 -18.13
CA ILE A 412 -13.27 -17.14 -18.73
C ILE A 412 -12.69 -18.34 -18.00
N LYS A 413 -12.37 -19.40 -18.75
CA LYS A 413 -11.93 -20.70 -18.21
C LYS A 413 -11.04 -21.46 -19.19
N ASP A 414 -10.51 -22.58 -18.70
CA ASP A 414 -9.72 -23.58 -19.41
C ASP A 414 -8.34 -23.09 -19.87
N ILE A 415 -7.63 -23.98 -20.56
CA ILE A 415 -6.31 -23.76 -21.16
C ILE A 415 -6.34 -24.35 -22.58
N PRO A 416 -6.19 -23.54 -23.64
CA PRO A 416 -6.10 -22.08 -23.61
C PRO A 416 -7.40 -21.41 -23.11
N PRO A 417 -7.34 -20.17 -22.58
CA PRO A 417 -8.52 -19.53 -22.01
C PRO A 417 -9.58 -19.28 -23.08
N ARG A 418 -10.82 -19.65 -22.76
CA ARG A 418 -12.00 -19.43 -23.59
C ARG A 418 -12.96 -18.50 -22.89
N SER A 419 -13.59 -17.62 -23.65
CA SER A 419 -14.56 -16.64 -23.17
C SER A 419 -15.95 -16.95 -23.70
N ASP A 420 -16.92 -17.04 -22.78
CA ASP A 420 -18.32 -17.27 -23.12
C ASP A 420 -19.11 -15.94 -23.29
N VAL A 421 -18.46 -14.78 -23.05
CA VAL A 421 -19.12 -13.46 -22.92
C VAL A 421 -18.51 -12.35 -23.79
N GLY A 422 -17.69 -12.70 -24.78
CA GLY A 422 -17.08 -11.74 -25.71
C GLY A 422 -15.86 -10.99 -25.16
N LEU A 423 -15.35 -11.38 -23.99
CA LEU A 423 -14.10 -10.87 -23.41
C LEU A 423 -12.93 -11.76 -23.85
N GLU A 424 -12.31 -11.48 -24.97
CA GLU A 424 -11.23 -12.31 -25.52
C GLU A 424 -9.90 -12.10 -24.79
N VAL A 425 -9.11 -13.18 -24.67
CA VAL A 425 -7.75 -13.17 -24.09
C VAL A 425 -6.76 -13.54 -25.21
N GLU A 426 -6.32 -12.55 -25.97
CA GLU A 426 -5.41 -12.74 -27.11
C GLU A 426 -3.98 -13.06 -26.69
N ARG A 427 -3.50 -12.45 -25.59
CA ARG A 427 -2.17 -12.70 -25.01
C ARG A 427 -2.29 -13.21 -23.58
N PRO A 428 -2.52 -14.52 -23.39
CA PRO A 428 -2.70 -15.12 -22.07
C PRO A 428 -1.39 -15.29 -21.28
N GLU A 429 -0.22 -15.17 -21.89
CA GLU A 429 1.04 -15.53 -21.26
C GLU A 429 1.45 -14.51 -20.17
N ILE A 430 1.70 -14.98 -18.95
CA ILE A 430 2.03 -14.17 -17.78
C ILE A 430 3.50 -14.37 -17.43
N TYR A 431 4.38 -13.55 -18.00
CA TYR A 431 5.81 -13.54 -17.67
C TYR A 431 6.11 -12.76 -16.39
N TYR A 432 5.25 -11.81 -16.04
CA TYR A 432 5.34 -10.93 -14.89
C TYR A 432 4.05 -11.02 -14.09
N GLY A 433 4.13 -11.42 -12.82
CA GLY A 433 2.98 -11.55 -11.94
C GLY A 433 3.38 -11.52 -10.47
N GLU A 434 2.59 -12.07 -9.57
CA GLU A 434 2.83 -12.07 -8.13
C GLU A 434 3.63 -13.29 -7.66
N ALA A 435 3.57 -14.40 -8.40
CA ALA A 435 4.28 -15.65 -8.12
C ALA A 435 5.62 -15.79 -8.85
N THR A 436 5.95 -14.85 -9.73
CA THR A 436 7.16 -14.90 -10.58
C THR A 436 8.43 -14.44 -9.83
N GLU A 437 8.96 -15.28 -8.94
CA GLU A 437 10.13 -14.94 -8.09
C GLU A 437 11.47 -15.19 -8.80
N ASP A 438 11.59 -16.28 -9.55
CA ASP A 438 12.84 -16.67 -10.19
C ASP A 438 13.13 -15.91 -11.49
N TYR A 439 14.41 -15.69 -11.79
CA TYR A 439 14.82 -15.21 -13.11
C TYR A 439 14.59 -16.30 -14.17
N VAL A 440 14.20 -15.90 -15.38
CA VAL A 440 14.06 -16.84 -16.51
C VAL A 440 14.76 -16.29 -17.74
N LEU A 441 15.07 -17.19 -18.66
CA LEU A 441 15.78 -16.93 -19.89
C LEU A 441 14.87 -17.27 -21.07
N VAL A 442 14.68 -16.30 -21.94
CA VAL A 442 13.82 -16.43 -23.12
C VAL A 442 14.60 -16.12 -24.39
N CYS A 443 14.02 -16.46 -25.55
CA CYS A 443 14.72 -16.43 -26.83
C CYS A 443 16.01 -17.29 -26.77
N THR A 444 15.90 -18.50 -26.25
CA THR A 444 17.01 -19.46 -26.15
C THR A 444 16.92 -20.51 -27.26
N LYS A 445 17.90 -21.42 -27.36
CA LYS A 445 17.81 -22.56 -28.31
C LYS A 445 16.76 -23.60 -27.90
N THR A 446 16.27 -23.55 -26.67
CA THR A 446 15.22 -24.45 -26.17
C THR A 446 13.90 -23.69 -26.18
N PRO A 447 12.85 -24.23 -26.81
CA PRO A 447 11.54 -23.60 -26.79
C PRO A 447 10.91 -23.68 -25.39
N GLU A 448 10.10 -22.69 -25.07
CA GLU A 448 9.42 -22.53 -23.80
C GLU A 448 8.16 -23.39 -23.79
N PHE A 449 7.83 -23.98 -22.64
CA PHE A 449 6.55 -24.65 -22.47
C PHE A 449 5.46 -23.58 -22.43
N ASP A 450 4.43 -23.73 -23.27
CA ASP A 450 3.32 -22.79 -23.37
C ASP A 450 2.13 -23.32 -22.57
N TYR A 451 1.49 -24.38 -23.07
CA TYR A 451 0.39 -25.03 -22.37
C TYR A 451 0.22 -26.51 -22.76
N PRO A 452 -0.46 -27.32 -21.93
CA PRO A 452 -0.73 -28.71 -22.27
C PRO A 452 -1.95 -28.81 -23.20
N MET A 453 -1.87 -29.66 -24.22
CA MET A 453 -2.96 -29.95 -25.16
C MET A 453 -3.15 -31.46 -25.29
N GLY A 454 -4.10 -32.01 -24.54
CA GLY A 454 -4.28 -33.47 -24.41
C GLY A 454 -3.03 -34.13 -23.82
N ASP A 455 -2.49 -35.13 -24.52
CA ASP A 455 -1.25 -35.83 -24.16
C ASP A 455 0.02 -35.14 -24.70
N LYS A 456 -0.13 -34.04 -25.45
CA LYS A 456 0.98 -33.27 -26.01
C LYS A 456 1.14 -31.94 -25.28
N ASN A 457 2.33 -31.34 -25.42
CA ASN A 457 2.60 -29.99 -24.96
C ASN A 457 2.75 -29.07 -26.16
N VAL A 458 2.16 -27.89 -26.08
CA VAL A 458 2.42 -26.78 -26.98
C VAL A 458 3.62 -26.02 -26.44
N TYR A 459 4.46 -25.56 -27.35
CA TYR A 459 5.66 -24.79 -27.03
C TYR A 459 5.64 -23.49 -27.79
N THR A 460 6.18 -22.45 -27.16
CA THR A 460 6.26 -21.11 -27.72
C THR A 460 7.69 -20.58 -27.62
N THR A 461 7.93 -19.42 -28.24
CA THR A 461 9.14 -18.64 -28.04
C THR A 461 8.71 -17.21 -27.79
N TYR A 462 9.22 -16.60 -26.72
CA TYR A 462 8.89 -15.22 -26.38
C TYR A 462 9.12 -14.25 -27.55
N GLU A 463 8.06 -13.53 -27.94
CA GLU A 463 8.06 -12.54 -29.01
C GLU A 463 8.15 -11.10 -28.48
N GLY A 464 8.02 -10.92 -27.16
CA GLY A 464 8.02 -9.63 -26.50
C GLY A 464 9.38 -8.94 -26.44
N LYS A 465 9.37 -7.72 -25.89
CA LYS A 465 10.58 -6.88 -25.77
C LYS A 465 11.10 -6.80 -24.34
N GLY A 466 10.44 -7.46 -23.39
CA GLY A 466 10.79 -7.49 -21.97
C GLY A 466 12.19 -8.04 -21.69
N GLY A 467 12.65 -7.79 -20.46
CA GLY A 467 13.95 -8.26 -19.96
C GLY A 467 15.16 -7.58 -20.59
N VAL A 468 16.35 -8.06 -20.22
CA VAL A 468 17.65 -7.54 -20.67
C VAL A 468 18.27 -8.52 -21.64
N ARG A 469 18.68 -8.06 -22.83
CA ARG A 469 19.48 -8.89 -23.75
C ARG A 469 20.82 -9.21 -23.10
N ILE A 470 21.17 -10.50 -23.01
CA ILE A 470 22.39 -10.96 -22.34
C ILE A 470 23.66 -10.58 -23.11
N GLY A 471 23.56 -10.49 -24.44
CA GLY A 471 24.67 -10.10 -25.31
C GLY A 471 25.84 -11.09 -25.29
N GLY A 472 27.06 -10.54 -25.32
CA GLY A 472 28.31 -11.31 -25.39
C GLY A 472 28.78 -11.88 -24.04
N PHE A 473 30.03 -12.34 -24.02
CA PHE A 473 30.64 -12.98 -22.85
C PHE A 473 30.58 -12.12 -21.57
N LEU A 474 30.82 -10.80 -21.68
CA LEU A 474 30.80 -9.90 -20.52
C LEU A 474 29.41 -9.82 -19.88
N GLY A 475 28.33 -9.75 -20.67
CA GLY A 475 26.97 -9.72 -20.14
C GLY A 475 26.61 -11.05 -19.47
N ARG A 476 26.99 -12.18 -20.08
CA ARG A 476 26.84 -13.51 -19.45
C ARG A 476 27.59 -13.60 -18.12
N LEU A 477 28.82 -13.11 -18.07
CA LEU A 477 29.63 -13.09 -16.85
C LEU A 477 28.98 -12.20 -15.78
N ALA A 478 28.46 -11.03 -16.15
CA ALA A 478 27.78 -10.14 -15.23
C ALA A 478 26.54 -10.80 -14.60
N PHE A 479 25.68 -11.43 -15.42
CA PHE A 479 24.50 -12.13 -14.91
C PHE A 479 24.85 -13.42 -14.14
N ALA A 480 25.88 -14.17 -14.56
CA ALA A 480 26.39 -15.32 -13.84
C ALA A 480 26.88 -14.94 -12.44
N TRP A 481 27.56 -13.81 -12.31
CA TRP A 481 27.99 -13.30 -11.02
C TRP A 481 26.79 -12.86 -10.17
N ARG A 482 25.86 -12.09 -10.74
CA ARG A 482 24.68 -11.58 -10.04
C ARG A 482 23.84 -12.70 -9.42
N PHE A 483 23.50 -13.71 -10.21
CA PHE A 483 22.65 -14.82 -9.76
C PHE A 483 23.44 -15.97 -9.14
N SER A 484 24.76 -15.82 -9.01
CA SER A 484 25.66 -16.92 -8.61
C SER A 484 25.46 -18.19 -9.44
N ASP A 485 25.23 -18.04 -10.75
CA ASP A 485 24.92 -19.15 -11.67
C ASP A 485 25.87 -19.22 -12.86
N LEU A 486 26.90 -20.06 -12.74
CA LEU A 486 27.90 -20.30 -13.78
C LEU A 486 27.31 -20.91 -15.06
N LYS A 487 26.12 -21.52 -15.01
CA LYS A 487 25.50 -22.11 -16.21
C LYS A 487 25.14 -21.03 -17.24
N LEU A 488 24.99 -19.77 -16.82
CA LEU A 488 24.78 -18.64 -17.73
C LEU A 488 25.94 -18.41 -18.70
N VAL A 489 27.16 -18.81 -18.31
CA VAL A 489 28.35 -18.74 -19.18
C VAL A 489 28.57 -20.07 -19.90
N LEU A 490 28.40 -21.19 -19.21
CA LEU A 490 28.80 -22.52 -19.69
C LEU A 490 27.75 -23.21 -20.58
N SER A 491 26.49 -22.81 -20.50
CA SER A 491 25.38 -23.48 -21.19
C SER A 491 25.36 -23.17 -22.70
N GLY A 492 25.25 -24.22 -23.52
CA GLY A 492 25.09 -24.11 -24.98
C GLY A 492 23.71 -23.63 -25.44
N TYR A 493 22.73 -23.54 -24.54
CA TYR A 493 21.36 -23.07 -24.83
C TYR A 493 21.27 -21.55 -25.02
N ILE A 494 22.21 -20.80 -24.43
CA ILE A 494 22.20 -19.34 -24.39
C ILE A 494 22.88 -18.79 -25.64
N THR A 495 22.25 -17.81 -26.29
CA THR A 495 22.76 -17.09 -27.47
C THR A 495 23.02 -15.61 -27.13
N SER A 496 23.44 -14.79 -28.09
CA SER A 496 23.53 -13.33 -27.90
C SER A 496 22.16 -12.66 -27.79
N GLU A 497 21.14 -13.27 -28.41
CA GLU A 497 19.77 -12.78 -28.45
C GLU A 497 18.95 -13.15 -27.21
N THR A 498 19.44 -14.09 -26.41
CA THR A 498 18.78 -14.51 -25.17
C THR A 498 18.52 -13.32 -24.26
N ARG A 499 17.31 -13.24 -23.73
CA ARG A 499 16.89 -12.19 -22.79
C ARG A 499 16.75 -12.77 -21.40
N VAL A 500 17.26 -12.03 -20.43
CA VAL A 500 17.14 -12.33 -19.01
C VAL A 500 15.97 -11.54 -18.44
N LEU A 501 14.92 -12.24 -18.03
CA LEU A 501 13.77 -11.68 -17.36
C LEU A 501 14.00 -11.84 -15.85
N PHE A 502 14.19 -10.72 -15.14
CA PHE A 502 14.36 -10.67 -13.69
C PHE A 502 13.67 -9.42 -13.12
N HIS A 503 13.50 -9.37 -11.79
CA HIS A 503 12.54 -8.48 -11.13
C HIS A 503 11.16 -8.63 -11.76
N ARG A 504 10.70 -9.89 -11.80
CA ARG A 504 9.46 -10.27 -12.48
C ARG A 504 8.24 -10.06 -11.59
N ARG A 505 8.42 -10.29 -10.28
CA ARG A 505 7.40 -10.06 -9.27
C ARG A 505 6.95 -8.59 -9.26
N VAL A 506 5.66 -8.35 -9.51
CA VAL A 506 5.10 -7.02 -9.74
C VAL A 506 5.40 -6.03 -8.60
N PRO A 507 5.12 -6.34 -7.32
CA PRO A 507 5.45 -5.42 -6.21
C PRO A 507 6.94 -5.08 -6.08
N GLU A 508 7.83 -6.04 -6.29
CA GLU A 508 9.29 -5.83 -6.21
C GLU A 508 9.80 -5.01 -7.40
N ARG A 509 9.24 -5.26 -8.59
CA ARG A 509 9.55 -4.55 -9.83
C ARG A 509 9.28 -3.05 -9.71
N VAL A 510 8.09 -2.67 -9.25
CA VAL A 510 7.71 -1.26 -9.13
C VAL A 510 8.52 -0.55 -8.03
N ARG A 511 8.73 -1.21 -6.88
CA ARG A 511 9.58 -0.70 -5.78
C ARG A 511 11.03 -0.51 -6.22
N THR A 512 11.53 -1.38 -7.10
CA THR A 512 12.89 -1.22 -7.65
C THR A 512 12.98 0.01 -8.54
N VAL A 513 11.99 0.26 -9.40
CA VAL A 513 11.98 1.44 -10.29
C VAL A 513 11.87 2.75 -9.50
N ALA A 514 10.94 2.82 -8.56
CA ALA A 514 10.69 4.03 -7.76
C ALA A 514 10.64 3.68 -6.26
N PRO A 515 11.81 3.53 -5.60
CA PRO A 515 11.92 3.10 -4.20
C PRO A 515 11.54 4.18 -3.17
N PHE A 516 11.20 5.37 -3.65
CA PHE A 516 10.81 6.53 -2.87
C PHE A 516 9.28 6.70 -2.79
N LEU A 517 8.52 5.81 -3.43
CA LEU A 517 7.08 5.70 -3.25
C LEU A 517 6.80 4.49 -2.35
N GLU A 518 5.75 4.60 -1.53
CA GLU A 518 5.13 3.44 -0.91
C GLU A 518 4.11 2.82 -1.87
N TYR A 519 3.76 1.55 -1.68
CA TYR A 519 2.86 0.83 -2.58
C TYR A 519 1.84 0.04 -1.78
N ASP A 520 0.67 -0.15 -2.39
CA ASP A 520 -0.36 -1.05 -1.87
C ASP A 520 0.17 -2.49 -1.75
N HIS A 521 -0.42 -3.24 -0.83
CA HIS A 521 -0.01 -4.61 -0.58
C HIS A 521 -0.53 -5.60 -1.63
N ASP A 522 -1.67 -5.31 -2.27
CA ASP A 522 -2.36 -6.23 -3.18
C ASP A 522 -2.49 -5.62 -4.60
N PRO A 523 -1.64 -6.02 -5.55
CA PRO A 523 -1.82 -5.63 -6.94
C PRO A 523 -3.00 -6.40 -7.57
N TYR A 524 -3.79 -5.74 -8.41
CA TYR A 524 -4.95 -6.36 -9.05
C TYR A 524 -4.76 -6.57 -10.55
N VAL A 525 -5.25 -7.68 -11.08
CA VAL A 525 -5.22 -7.99 -12.51
C VAL A 525 -6.43 -7.42 -13.26
N VAL A 526 -6.20 -6.96 -14.49
CA VAL A 526 -7.19 -6.42 -15.41
C VAL A 526 -6.98 -7.03 -16.80
N LEU A 527 -8.08 -7.43 -17.45
CA LEU A 527 -8.10 -7.80 -18.86
C LEU A 527 -8.51 -6.57 -19.67
N ALA A 528 -7.62 -6.04 -20.50
CA ALA A 528 -7.94 -4.91 -21.38
C ALA A 528 -7.32 -5.13 -22.75
N ASP A 529 -8.07 -4.84 -23.81
CA ASP A 529 -7.62 -4.96 -25.20
C ASP A 529 -6.96 -6.33 -25.51
N GLY A 530 -7.56 -7.43 -25.01
CA GLY A 530 -7.05 -8.79 -25.21
C GLY A 530 -5.79 -9.15 -24.41
N ARG A 531 -5.29 -8.25 -23.55
CA ARG A 531 -4.04 -8.40 -22.78
C ARG A 531 -4.28 -8.30 -21.28
N LEU A 532 -3.36 -8.86 -20.50
CA LEU A 532 -3.40 -8.82 -19.04
C LEU A 532 -2.47 -7.73 -18.50
N PHE A 533 -2.99 -6.92 -17.60
CA PHE A 533 -2.28 -5.84 -16.93
C PHE A 533 -2.45 -5.96 -15.42
N TRP A 534 -1.37 -5.66 -14.70
CA TRP A 534 -1.40 -5.50 -13.25
C TRP A 534 -1.47 -4.02 -12.90
N PHE A 535 -2.38 -3.67 -12.02
CA PHE A 535 -2.43 -2.37 -11.38
C PHE A 535 -1.89 -2.47 -9.97
N ILE A 536 -1.09 -1.49 -9.58
CA ILE A 536 -0.69 -1.32 -8.19
C ILE A 536 -0.72 0.16 -7.83
N ASP A 537 -1.31 0.44 -6.67
CA ASP A 537 -1.46 1.79 -6.17
C ASP A 537 -0.19 2.23 -5.47
N SER A 538 0.15 3.51 -5.62
CA SER A 538 1.36 4.08 -5.03
C SER A 538 1.09 5.37 -4.29
N TYR A 539 1.78 5.51 -3.17
CA TYR A 539 1.56 6.54 -2.19
C TYR A 539 2.82 7.37 -1.96
N THR A 540 2.67 8.68 -1.86
CA THR A 540 3.65 9.52 -1.18
C THR A 540 3.30 9.59 0.30
N THR A 541 4.29 9.38 1.16
CA THR A 541 4.12 9.42 2.61
C THR A 541 5.20 10.26 3.28
N THR A 542 4.91 10.79 4.46
CA THR A 542 5.92 11.39 5.33
C THR A 542 5.51 11.28 6.80
N ASP A 543 6.48 11.33 7.71
CA ASP A 543 6.33 11.47 9.16
C ASP A 543 6.52 12.93 9.62
N MET A 544 6.76 13.86 8.68
CA MET A 544 7.15 15.24 8.93
C MET A 544 6.02 16.24 8.68
N PHE A 545 4.75 15.84 8.73
CA PHE A 545 3.61 16.76 8.68
C PHE A 545 3.25 17.31 10.08
N PRO A 546 3.42 18.62 10.37
CA PRO A 546 3.16 19.18 11.69
C PRO A 546 1.70 19.00 12.15
N TYR A 547 1.50 18.77 13.46
CA TYR A 547 0.18 18.58 14.11
C TYR A 547 -0.66 17.38 13.66
N SER A 548 -0.25 16.65 12.62
CA SER A 548 -1.01 15.50 12.13
C SER A 548 -0.77 14.24 12.97
N GLU A 549 -1.85 13.57 13.35
CA GLU A 549 -1.83 12.30 14.08
C GLU A 549 -1.08 11.22 13.29
N PRO A 550 -0.08 10.57 13.89
CA PRO A 550 0.65 9.51 13.22
C PRO A 550 -0.06 8.15 13.28
N VAL A 551 0.04 7.38 12.21
CA VAL A 551 -0.44 6.00 12.08
C VAL A 551 0.69 5.07 11.64
N GLU A 552 0.56 3.79 11.96
CA GLU A 552 1.43 2.74 11.40
C GLU A 552 0.94 2.33 10.01
N PHE A 553 1.84 2.35 9.03
CA PHE A 553 1.57 1.96 7.65
C PHE A 553 2.83 1.32 7.04
N GLY A 554 2.73 0.10 6.51
CA GLY A 554 3.88 -0.59 5.90
C GLY A 554 5.06 -0.81 6.87
N GLY A 555 4.80 -0.93 8.17
CA GLY A 555 5.83 -1.05 9.22
C GLY A 555 6.58 0.27 9.52
N ARG A 556 6.04 1.40 9.08
CA ARG A 556 6.57 2.74 9.34
C ARG A 556 5.48 3.61 9.95
N ARG A 557 5.89 4.49 10.86
CA ARG A 557 5.02 5.52 11.40
C ARG A 557 4.99 6.71 10.45
N ILE A 558 3.82 7.01 9.89
CA ILE A 558 3.58 8.13 8.97
C ILE A 558 2.52 9.06 9.55
N ASN A 559 2.49 10.32 9.13
CA ASN A 559 1.41 11.26 9.48
C ASN A 559 0.87 12.04 8.28
N TYR A 560 1.14 11.54 7.07
CA TYR A 560 0.64 12.06 5.80
C TYR A 560 0.68 10.95 4.76
N ILE A 561 -0.38 10.86 3.95
CA ILE A 561 -0.46 9.92 2.83
C ILE A 561 -1.34 10.48 1.72
N ARG A 562 -0.96 10.24 0.45
CA ARG A 562 -1.75 10.55 -0.75
C ARG A 562 -1.66 9.42 -1.77
N ASN A 563 -2.79 9.04 -2.37
CA ASN A 563 -2.83 8.21 -3.58
C ASN A 563 -2.30 9.02 -4.76
N SER A 564 -1.01 8.90 -5.01
CA SER A 564 -0.26 9.83 -5.85
C SER A 564 -0.21 9.37 -7.29
N CYS A 565 0.07 8.07 -7.50
CA CYS A 565 0.10 7.49 -8.84
C CYS A 565 -0.55 6.09 -8.86
N LYS A 566 -1.09 5.74 -10.03
CA LYS A 566 -1.40 4.36 -10.42
C LYS A 566 -0.26 3.81 -11.25
N VAL A 567 0.20 2.61 -10.93
CA VAL A 567 1.24 1.95 -11.69
C VAL A 567 0.64 0.79 -12.45
N VAL A 568 0.86 0.77 -13.76
CA VAL A 568 0.39 -0.31 -14.64
C VAL A 568 1.59 -1.10 -15.12
N VAL A 569 1.53 -2.42 -14.97
CA VAL A 569 2.54 -3.38 -15.43
C VAL A 569 1.93 -4.34 -16.44
N ASP A 570 2.47 -4.37 -17.64
CA ASP A 570 2.10 -5.35 -18.66
C ASP A 570 2.54 -6.77 -18.24
N ALA A 571 1.63 -7.73 -18.16
CA ALA A 571 1.96 -9.09 -17.70
C ALA A 571 2.89 -9.86 -18.67
N TYR A 572 2.94 -9.45 -19.95
CA TYR A 572 3.74 -10.09 -20.99
C TYR A 572 5.10 -9.40 -21.18
N ASP A 573 5.10 -8.08 -21.38
CA ASP A 573 6.33 -7.30 -21.64
C ASP A 573 7.02 -6.81 -20.35
N GLY A 574 6.30 -6.76 -19.23
CA GLY A 574 6.77 -6.21 -17.97
C GLY A 574 6.98 -4.69 -18.02
N LYS A 575 6.45 -3.99 -19.02
CA LYS A 575 6.58 -2.54 -19.13
C LYS A 575 5.82 -1.88 -17.99
N VAL A 576 6.52 -1.02 -17.23
CA VAL A 576 5.94 -0.32 -16.07
C VAL A 576 5.65 1.13 -16.46
N ARG A 577 4.45 1.63 -16.17
CA ARG A 577 4.06 3.04 -16.37
C ARG A 577 3.46 3.61 -15.10
N PHE A 578 3.92 4.78 -14.69
CA PHE A 578 3.39 5.50 -13.52
C PHE A 578 2.51 6.65 -13.99
N TYR A 579 1.22 6.59 -13.69
CA TYR A 579 0.23 7.61 -14.05
C TYR A 579 -0.14 8.44 -12.82
N VAL A 580 0.01 9.76 -12.91
CA VAL A 580 -0.22 10.71 -11.82
C VAL A 580 -1.72 10.91 -11.61
N VAL A 581 -2.22 10.53 -10.42
CA VAL A 581 -3.62 10.69 -10.00
C VAL A 581 -3.83 12.00 -9.27
N ASP A 582 -2.98 12.31 -8.30
CA ASP A 582 -3.03 13.56 -7.54
C ASP A 582 -1.88 14.48 -8.00
N PRO A 583 -2.08 15.29 -9.06
CA PRO A 583 -1.05 16.20 -9.53
C PRO A 583 -0.75 17.33 -8.53
N ASP A 584 -1.61 17.52 -7.53
CA ASP A 584 -1.50 18.61 -6.57
C ASP A 584 -0.67 18.28 -5.34
N ASP A 585 -0.45 17.00 -5.06
CA ASP A 585 0.41 16.54 -3.98
C ASP A 585 1.83 17.16 -4.05
N PRO A 586 2.25 17.92 -3.03
CA PRO A 586 3.57 18.55 -3.00
C PRO A 586 4.74 17.56 -2.98
N LEU A 587 4.59 16.37 -2.38
CA LEU A 587 5.66 15.36 -2.38
C LEU A 587 5.87 14.82 -3.80
N LEU A 588 4.78 14.49 -4.49
CA LEU A 588 4.83 14.06 -5.88
C LEU A 588 5.38 15.15 -6.80
N LYS A 589 5.04 16.43 -6.58
CA LYS A 589 5.64 17.55 -7.33
C LYS A 589 7.17 17.57 -7.23
N VAL A 590 7.74 17.27 -6.06
CA VAL A 590 9.20 17.14 -5.89
C VAL A 590 9.75 15.96 -6.70
N TYR A 591 9.14 14.78 -6.60
CA TYR A 591 9.58 13.62 -7.36
C TYR A 591 9.42 13.80 -8.87
N ARG A 592 8.37 14.45 -9.36
CA ARG A 592 8.19 14.80 -10.78
C ARG A 592 9.26 15.76 -11.27
N ARG A 593 9.68 16.72 -10.46
CA ARG A 593 10.80 17.61 -10.78
C ARG A 593 12.13 16.85 -10.80
N ALA A 594 12.31 15.89 -9.90
CA ALA A 594 13.50 15.05 -9.85
C ALA A 594 13.54 14.00 -10.99
N PHE A 595 12.41 13.42 -11.37
CA PHE A 595 12.28 12.30 -12.30
C PHE A 595 11.19 12.55 -13.36
N PRO A 596 11.36 13.54 -14.25
CA PRO A 596 10.30 13.94 -15.18
C PRO A 596 9.87 12.85 -16.17
N GLU A 597 10.77 11.92 -16.52
CA GLU A 597 10.50 10.84 -17.47
C GLU A 597 9.76 9.64 -16.85
N LEU A 598 9.68 9.58 -15.52
CA LEU A 598 9.04 8.48 -14.82
C LEU A 598 7.51 8.60 -14.81
N PHE A 599 7.00 9.83 -14.70
CA PHE A 599 5.61 10.13 -14.42
C PHE A 599 4.86 10.61 -15.65
N LEU A 600 3.78 9.91 -15.99
CA LEU A 600 2.86 10.25 -17.05
C LEU A 600 1.60 10.92 -16.46
N PRO A 601 0.99 11.89 -17.15
CA PRO A 601 -0.35 12.35 -16.83
C PRO A 601 -1.38 11.21 -16.89
N ILE A 602 -2.41 11.23 -16.02
CA ILE A 602 -3.51 10.25 -16.08
C ILE A 602 -4.28 10.30 -17.42
N SER A 603 -4.27 11.46 -18.09
CA SER A 603 -4.86 11.62 -19.43
C SER A 603 -4.23 10.72 -20.48
N ASP A 604 -2.97 10.32 -20.29
CA ASP A 604 -2.22 9.46 -21.21
C ASP A 604 -2.52 7.97 -20.98
N MET A 605 -3.26 7.65 -19.91
CA MET A 605 -3.74 6.29 -19.67
C MET A 605 -4.80 5.92 -20.72
N PRO A 606 -4.65 4.79 -21.43
CA PRO A 606 -5.66 4.30 -22.38
C PRO A 606 -7.07 4.24 -21.76
N PRO A 607 -8.14 4.59 -22.50
CA PRO A 607 -9.51 4.52 -21.99
C PRO A 607 -9.88 3.15 -21.44
N SER A 608 -9.53 2.09 -22.17
CA SER A 608 -9.73 0.69 -21.77
C SER A 608 -9.15 0.37 -20.39
N LEU A 609 -8.01 0.96 -20.02
CA LEU A 609 -7.39 0.81 -18.69
C LEU A 609 -7.98 1.75 -17.64
N ARG A 610 -8.39 2.96 -18.05
CA ARG A 610 -8.93 3.98 -17.16
C ARG A 610 -10.27 3.56 -16.55
N GLU A 611 -11.07 2.83 -17.31
CA GLU A 611 -12.34 2.26 -16.84
C GLU A 611 -12.16 1.24 -15.71
N HIS A 612 -10.95 0.72 -15.51
CA HIS A 612 -10.62 -0.25 -14.45
C HIS A 612 -9.97 0.38 -13.21
N LEU A 613 -9.94 1.71 -13.10
CA LEU A 613 -9.41 2.38 -11.90
C LEU A 613 -10.23 2.01 -10.65
N ARG A 614 -9.53 1.78 -9.53
CA ARG A 614 -10.15 1.50 -8.22
C ARG A 614 -9.60 2.44 -7.16
N TYR A 615 -10.40 2.76 -6.14
CA TYR A 615 -9.90 3.50 -4.99
C TYR A 615 -9.12 2.55 -4.07
N PRO A 616 -7.90 2.89 -3.63
CA PRO A 616 -7.03 1.93 -2.95
C PRO A 616 -7.57 1.50 -1.58
N LEU A 617 -7.52 0.20 -1.30
CA LEU A 617 -8.05 -0.39 -0.07
C LEU A 617 -7.26 0.05 1.18
N ASP A 618 -5.94 0.07 1.08
CA ASP A 618 -5.05 0.47 2.18
C ASP A 618 -5.24 1.93 2.59
N LEU A 619 -5.25 2.84 1.61
CA LEU A 619 -5.48 4.26 1.88
C LEU A 619 -6.86 4.48 2.50
N PHE A 620 -7.90 3.85 1.95
CA PHE A 620 -9.26 3.97 2.46
C PHE A 620 -9.37 3.46 3.90
N SER A 621 -8.69 2.35 4.23
CA SER A 621 -8.65 1.80 5.59
C SER A 621 -7.99 2.76 6.57
N VAL A 622 -6.88 3.38 6.19
CA VAL A 622 -6.21 4.42 7.00
C VAL A 622 -7.12 5.64 7.19
N GLN A 623 -7.74 6.11 6.11
CA GLN A 623 -8.66 7.24 6.12
C GLN A 623 -9.87 6.98 7.02
N ALA A 624 -10.52 5.82 6.90
CA ALA A 624 -11.66 5.44 7.72
C ALA A 624 -11.29 5.35 9.21
N ARG A 625 -10.12 4.78 9.52
CA ARG A 625 -9.61 4.70 10.90
C ARG A 625 -9.36 6.07 11.51
N ILE A 626 -8.73 6.99 10.78
CA ILE A 626 -8.53 8.36 11.25
C ILE A 626 -9.87 9.09 11.38
N TYR A 627 -10.76 8.95 10.39
CA TYR A 627 -12.07 9.60 10.40
C TYR A 627 -12.95 9.17 11.57
N SER A 628 -12.77 7.96 12.10
CA SER A 628 -13.51 7.45 13.27
C SER A 628 -13.43 8.36 14.50
N LEU A 629 -12.32 9.10 14.64
CA LEU A 629 -12.12 10.12 15.68
C LEU A 629 -12.19 11.55 15.11
N TYR A 630 -11.59 11.78 13.94
CA TYR A 630 -11.39 13.11 13.36
C TYR A 630 -12.58 13.64 12.53
N HIS A 631 -13.74 13.00 12.58
CA HIS A 631 -15.00 13.60 12.13
C HIS A 631 -15.56 14.62 13.14
N MET A 632 -15.11 14.58 14.40
CA MET A 632 -15.44 15.57 15.42
C MET A 632 -14.59 16.82 15.21
N GLU A 633 -15.20 17.88 14.67
CA GLU A 633 -14.50 19.14 14.39
C GLU A 633 -14.45 20.09 15.58
N ASP A 634 -15.38 19.95 16.53
CA ASP A 634 -15.43 20.77 17.74
C ASP A 634 -14.41 20.28 18.79
N PRO A 635 -13.49 21.15 19.27
CA PRO A 635 -12.46 20.75 20.23
C PRO A 635 -12.98 20.23 21.58
N GLN A 636 -14.14 20.69 22.03
CA GLN A 636 -14.72 20.23 23.30
C GLN A 636 -15.31 18.84 23.15
N VAL A 637 -16.06 18.59 22.07
CA VAL A 637 -16.58 17.26 21.73
C VAL A 637 -15.42 16.27 21.54
N PHE A 638 -14.35 16.69 20.86
CA PHE A 638 -13.14 15.89 20.64
C PHE A 638 -12.42 15.56 21.95
N TYR A 639 -12.20 16.56 22.82
CA TYR A 639 -11.55 16.39 24.13
C TYR A 639 -12.27 15.35 24.99
N ASN A 640 -13.60 15.42 25.02
CA ASN A 640 -14.45 14.50 25.77
C ASN A 640 -14.66 13.14 25.08
N GLN A 641 -14.26 13.00 23.80
CA GLN A 641 -14.50 11.83 22.95
C GLN A 641 -15.98 11.38 22.91
N GLU A 642 -16.91 12.34 22.83
CA GLU A 642 -18.36 12.07 23.01
C GLU A 642 -18.99 11.25 21.88
N ASP A 643 -18.45 11.33 20.64
CA ASP A 643 -18.97 10.65 19.45
C ASP A 643 -17.91 9.74 18.82
N LEU A 644 -17.20 8.94 19.61
CA LEU A 644 -16.14 8.08 19.09
C LEU A 644 -16.70 6.89 18.29
N TRP A 645 -16.34 6.82 17.01
CA TRP A 645 -16.70 5.71 16.13
C TRP A 645 -15.62 4.62 16.13
N ALA A 646 -15.97 3.46 15.61
CA ALA A 646 -15.11 2.31 15.40
C ALA A 646 -15.52 1.60 14.10
N VAL A 647 -14.54 0.94 13.47
CA VAL A 647 -14.81 -0.03 12.42
C VAL A 647 -15.50 -1.23 13.06
N PRO A 648 -16.64 -1.71 12.51
CA PRO A 648 -17.34 -2.84 13.08
C PRO A 648 -16.54 -4.14 12.94
N TYR A 649 -16.94 -5.12 13.73
CA TYR A 649 -16.50 -6.49 13.57
C TYR A 649 -17.55 -7.28 12.76
N GLU A 650 -17.10 -8.38 12.16
CA GLU A 650 -17.95 -9.40 11.54
C GLU A 650 -17.50 -10.79 12.02
N ILE A 651 -18.32 -11.81 11.76
CA ILE A 651 -17.93 -13.22 11.96
C ILE A 651 -17.57 -13.77 10.59
N TYR A 652 -16.32 -14.22 10.44
CA TYR A 652 -15.90 -14.97 9.25
C TYR A 652 -15.50 -16.37 9.66
N GLU A 653 -16.07 -17.37 8.99
CA GLU A 653 -16.05 -18.76 9.47
C GLU A 653 -16.59 -18.85 10.91
N GLU A 654 -15.71 -18.98 11.90
CA GLU A 654 -16.04 -19.02 13.34
C GLU A 654 -15.32 -17.90 14.13
N GLU A 655 -14.52 -17.07 13.45
CA GLU A 655 -13.66 -16.07 14.09
C GLU A 655 -14.22 -14.65 13.95
N ARG A 656 -14.12 -13.89 15.04
CA ARG A 656 -14.45 -12.47 15.06
C ARG A 656 -13.27 -11.68 14.49
N GLN A 657 -13.49 -10.95 13.40
CA GLN A 657 -12.49 -10.09 12.78
C GLN A 657 -13.00 -8.66 12.55
N GLU A 658 -12.09 -7.69 12.40
CA GLU A 658 -12.44 -6.34 11.98
C GLU A 658 -12.88 -6.37 10.52
N MET A 659 -13.97 -5.68 10.19
CA MET A 659 -14.53 -5.67 8.84
C MET A 659 -13.57 -4.96 7.88
N VAL A 660 -13.28 -5.60 6.73
CA VAL A 660 -12.44 -5.02 5.67
C VAL A 660 -13.32 -4.25 4.69
N PRO A 661 -12.88 -3.09 4.17
CA PRO A 661 -13.62 -2.38 3.12
C PRO A 661 -13.86 -3.26 1.89
N TYR A 662 -15.03 -3.13 1.27
CA TYR A 662 -15.43 -3.98 0.15
C TYR A 662 -15.99 -3.17 -1.02
N TYR A 663 -15.70 -3.65 -2.23
CA TYR A 663 -16.17 -3.03 -3.46
C TYR A 663 -17.62 -3.40 -3.78
N VAL A 664 -18.43 -2.39 -4.10
CA VAL A 664 -19.84 -2.54 -4.47
C VAL A 664 -20.13 -1.74 -5.72
N PHE A 665 -20.99 -2.27 -6.58
CA PHE A 665 -21.56 -1.52 -7.71
C PHE A 665 -23.03 -1.24 -7.41
N MET A 666 -23.34 0.01 -7.08
CA MET A 666 -24.67 0.39 -6.61
C MET A 666 -25.01 1.83 -6.97
N ARG A 667 -26.30 2.17 -6.91
CA ARG A 667 -26.75 3.56 -6.92
C ARG A 667 -26.63 4.15 -5.51
N LEU A 668 -25.99 5.31 -5.40
CA LEU A 668 -25.93 6.02 -4.12
C LEU A 668 -27.27 6.65 -3.76
N PRO A 669 -27.63 6.72 -2.46
CA PRO A 669 -28.84 7.39 -2.02
C PRO A 669 -28.86 8.86 -2.44
N GLY A 670 -29.84 9.23 -3.26
CA GLY A 670 -30.03 10.59 -3.77
C GLY A 670 -29.34 10.88 -5.12
N GLU A 671 -28.66 9.90 -5.70
CA GLU A 671 -28.03 10.01 -7.02
C GLU A 671 -28.80 9.20 -8.08
N GLU A 672 -28.77 9.64 -9.34
CA GLU A 672 -29.51 8.96 -10.43
C GLU A 672 -28.68 7.83 -11.08
N GLY A 673 -27.36 7.98 -11.11
CA GLY A 673 -26.41 7.02 -11.70
C GLY A 673 -25.97 5.91 -10.73
N GLN A 674 -25.49 4.81 -11.30
CA GLN A 674 -24.77 3.78 -10.56
C GLN A 674 -23.28 4.12 -10.54
N GLY A 675 -22.59 3.75 -9.48
CA GLY A 675 -21.15 3.94 -9.37
C GLY A 675 -20.46 2.72 -8.76
N PHE A 676 -19.19 2.56 -9.10
CA PHE A 676 -18.32 1.59 -8.46
C PHE A 676 -17.67 2.23 -7.24
N LEU A 677 -17.90 1.65 -6.06
CA LEU A 677 -17.57 2.26 -4.79
C LEU A 677 -16.79 1.28 -3.91
N LEU A 678 -15.84 1.80 -3.14
CA LEU A 678 -15.28 1.12 -1.98
C LEU A 678 -16.03 1.61 -0.73
N MET A 679 -16.57 0.70 0.09
CA MET A 679 -17.45 1.04 1.21
C MET A 679 -16.99 0.41 2.52
N LEU A 680 -17.23 1.12 3.64
CA LEU A 680 -17.12 0.58 5.00
C LEU A 680 -18.14 1.22 5.96
N PRO A 681 -18.91 0.43 6.74
CA PRO A 681 -19.79 0.93 7.80
C PRO A 681 -19.03 1.33 9.09
N PHE A 682 -19.69 2.09 9.96
CA PHE A 682 -19.19 2.50 11.28
C PHE A 682 -20.21 2.26 12.39
N THR A 683 -19.69 1.90 13.57
CA THR A 683 -20.44 1.77 14.83
C THR A 683 -19.84 2.67 15.90
N PRO A 684 -20.57 3.08 16.95
CA PRO A 684 -19.96 3.70 18.12
C PRO A 684 -18.98 2.72 18.78
N LYS A 685 -17.91 3.22 19.40
CA LYS A 685 -16.94 2.35 20.09
C LYS A 685 -17.57 1.49 21.20
N SER A 686 -18.62 1.98 21.85
CA SER A 686 -19.27 1.34 22.99
C SER A 686 -20.55 0.56 22.65
N LYS A 687 -21.03 0.63 21.40
CA LYS A 687 -22.30 0.00 21.00
C LYS A 687 -22.18 -0.65 19.63
N PRO A 688 -22.83 -1.79 19.40
CA PRO A 688 -22.70 -2.49 18.14
C PRO A 688 -23.59 -1.93 17.02
N ASN A 689 -24.50 -0.96 17.27
CA ASN A 689 -25.41 -0.44 16.24
C ASN A 689 -24.71 0.47 15.22
N MET A 690 -25.16 0.49 13.97
CA MET A 690 -24.60 1.39 12.95
C MET A 690 -24.93 2.84 13.25
N VAL A 691 -23.98 3.73 12.98
CA VAL A 691 -24.15 5.21 13.06
C VAL A 691 -23.76 5.94 11.79
N ALA A 692 -22.90 5.34 10.95
CA ALA A 692 -22.53 5.92 9.67
C ALA A 692 -22.01 4.83 8.73
N TRP A 693 -21.75 5.22 7.49
CA TRP A 693 -20.88 4.47 6.59
C TRP A 693 -20.16 5.45 5.66
N MET A 694 -18.98 5.05 5.19
CA MET A 694 -18.13 5.81 4.28
C MET A 694 -18.04 5.10 2.94
N GLY A 695 -18.04 5.86 1.86
CA GLY A 695 -17.83 5.39 0.50
C GLY A 695 -16.76 6.21 -0.23
N ALA A 696 -16.00 5.58 -1.10
CA ALA A 696 -15.07 6.21 -2.03
C ALA A 696 -15.41 5.84 -3.47
N HIS A 697 -15.57 6.84 -4.34
CA HIS A 697 -15.83 6.62 -5.77
C HIS A 697 -14.59 6.10 -6.50
N CYS A 698 -14.81 5.08 -7.34
CA CYS A 698 -13.80 4.50 -8.23
C CYS A 698 -13.98 4.92 -9.69
N ASP A 699 -15.11 5.52 -10.04
CA ASP A 699 -15.43 5.90 -11.41
C ASP A 699 -14.54 7.08 -11.89
N PRO A 700 -14.03 7.07 -13.13
CA PRO A 700 -13.03 8.04 -13.57
C PRO A 700 -13.43 9.52 -13.46
N ASP A 701 -14.72 9.83 -13.59
CA ASP A 701 -15.29 11.18 -13.52
C ASP A 701 -15.37 11.72 -12.08
N ARG A 702 -15.50 10.83 -11.10
CA ARG A 702 -15.63 11.16 -9.66
C ARG A 702 -14.56 10.50 -8.80
N TYR A 703 -13.46 10.09 -9.43
CA TYR A 703 -12.45 9.25 -8.81
C TYR A 703 -11.90 9.90 -7.53
N GLY A 704 -11.99 9.17 -6.41
CA GLY A 704 -11.45 9.60 -5.12
C GLY A 704 -12.34 10.56 -4.34
N GLU A 705 -13.57 10.84 -4.78
CA GLU A 705 -14.56 11.52 -3.95
C GLU A 705 -14.96 10.64 -2.77
N LEU A 706 -14.74 11.16 -1.56
CA LEU A 706 -15.15 10.52 -0.30
C LEU A 706 -16.49 11.07 0.17
N VAL A 707 -17.42 10.17 0.48
CA VAL A 707 -18.74 10.50 1.01
C VAL A 707 -18.98 9.75 2.31
N VAL A 708 -19.54 10.42 3.32
CA VAL A 708 -19.94 9.81 4.59
C VAL A 708 -21.42 10.05 4.82
N TYR A 709 -22.17 8.96 4.93
CA TYR A 709 -23.59 9.00 5.25
C TYR A 709 -23.79 8.80 6.74
N LYS A 710 -24.30 9.83 7.43
CA LYS A 710 -24.62 9.80 8.86
C LYS A 710 -26.05 9.31 9.09
N LEU A 711 -26.19 8.33 9.97
CA LEU A 711 -27.48 7.79 10.38
C LEU A 711 -28.07 8.62 11.54
N PRO A 712 -29.40 8.67 11.69
CA PRO A 712 -30.06 9.43 12.75
C PRO A 712 -29.75 8.82 14.12
N LYS A 713 -29.38 9.66 15.09
CA LYS A 713 -29.08 9.25 16.47
C LYS A 713 -30.32 8.77 17.25
N GLU A 714 -31.52 9.11 16.76
CA GLU A 714 -32.81 8.78 17.39
C GLU A 714 -33.34 7.39 17.05
N LYS A 715 -32.78 6.73 16.02
CA LYS A 715 -33.23 5.41 15.57
C LYS A 715 -32.12 4.38 15.72
N LEU A 716 -32.51 3.16 16.08
CA LEU A 716 -31.61 2.01 16.08
C LEU A 716 -31.52 1.44 14.67
N ILE A 717 -30.32 1.43 14.10
CA ILE A 717 -30.00 0.70 12.87
C ILE A 717 -29.04 -0.42 13.26
N TYR A 718 -29.34 -1.65 12.87
CA TYR A 718 -28.53 -2.80 13.27
C TYR A 718 -27.09 -2.70 12.76
N GLY A 719 -26.14 -3.03 13.64
CA GLY A 719 -24.74 -3.28 13.29
C GLY A 719 -24.51 -4.57 12.52
N PRO A 720 -23.37 -4.71 11.82
CA PRO A 720 -22.86 -6.00 11.38
C PRO A 720 -22.91 -7.06 12.51
N MET A 721 -22.22 -6.84 13.63
CA MET A 721 -22.27 -7.77 14.79
C MET A 721 -23.66 -8.01 15.39
N GLN A 722 -24.62 -7.10 15.23
CA GLN A 722 -25.98 -7.34 15.70
C GLN A 722 -26.74 -8.26 14.75
N VAL A 723 -26.53 -8.11 13.44
CA VAL A 723 -27.07 -9.02 12.42
C VAL A 723 -26.45 -10.41 12.61
N GLU A 724 -25.13 -10.49 12.79
CA GLU A 724 -24.40 -11.72 13.14
C GLU A 724 -25.03 -12.43 14.35
N ALA A 725 -25.21 -11.71 15.46
CA ALA A 725 -25.80 -12.29 16.66
C ALA A 725 -27.25 -12.76 16.45
N ARG A 726 -28.01 -12.10 15.55
CA ARG A 726 -29.37 -12.52 15.20
C ARG A 726 -29.37 -13.77 14.34
N ILE A 727 -28.41 -13.91 13.44
CA ILE A 727 -28.20 -15.13 12.64
C ILE A 727 -27.95 -16.31 13.57
N ASP A 728 -27.06 -16.15 14.55
CA ASP A 728 -26.72 -17.20 15.51
C ASP A 728 -27.89 -17.56 16.46
N GLN A 729 -28.76 -16.58 16.76
CA GLN A 729 -29.94 -16.75 17.62
C GLN A 729 -31.16 -17.31 16.90
N ASP A 730 -31.20 -17.28 15.57
CA ASP A 730 -32.30 -17.82 14.80
C ASP A 730 -32.34 -19.36 14.92
N PRO A 731 -33.43 -19.95 15.45
CA PRO A 731 -33.48 -21.39 15.69
C PRO A 731 -33.38 -22.24 14.43
N GLU A 732 -33.85 -21.76 13.28
CA GLU A 732 -33.79 -22.50 12.02
C GLU A 732 -32.37 -22.49 11.45
N ILE A 733 -31.74 -21.30 11.40
CA ILE A 733 -30.37 -21.14 10.91
C ILE A 733 -29.38 -21.88 11.81
N SER A 734 -29.46 -21.68 13.12
CA SER A 734 -28.58 -22.32 14.11
C SER A 734 -28.65 -23.85 14.04
N ARG A 735 -29.86 -24.40 13.81
CA ARG A 735 -30.05 -25.85 13.59
C ARG A 735 -29.37 -26.31 12.29
N GLU A 736 -29.53 -25.58 11.18
CA GLU A 736 -28.87 -25.94 9.91
C GLU A 736 -27.35 -25.89 10.02
N PHE A 737 -26.79 -24.83 10.64
CA PHE A 737 -25.35 -24.72 10.88
C PHE A 737 -24.82 -25.86 11.74
N THR A 738 -25.52 -26.20 12.82
CA THR A 738 -25.15 -27.33 13.69
C THR A 738 -25.20 -28.66 12.94
N LEU A 739 -26.15 -28.87 12.03
CA LEU A 739 -26.26 -30.09 11.23
C LEU A 739 -25.18 -30.17 10.15
N TRP A 740 -24.87 -29.05 9.49
CA TRP A 740 -23.84 -28.98 8.45
C TRP A 740 -22.42 -28.96 8.99
N GLY A 741 -22.22 -28.48 10.22
CA GLY A 741 -20.95 -28.52 10.93
C GLY A 741 -20.63 -29.89 11.53
N GLN A 742 -21.48 -30.90 11.34
CA GLN A 742 -21.20 -32.26 11.81
C GLN A 742 -20.28 -33.03 10.84
N LYS A 743 -19.52 -33.99 11.42
CA LYS A 743 -18.58 -34.93 10.78
C LYS A 743 -18.76 -35.06 9.25
N GLY A 744 -17.83 -34.50 8.49
CA GLY A 744 -17.73 -34.68 7.03
C GLY A 744 -17.89 -33.40 6.21
N SER A 745 -18.42 -32.33 6.81
CA SER A 745 -18.50 -30.99 6.22
C SER A 745 -18.17 -29.88 7.21
N SER A 746 -17.80 -28.72 6.69
CA SER A 746 -17.62 -27.47 7.43
C SER A 746 -18.46 -26.37 6.79
N VAL A 747 -19.02 -25.50 7.62
CA VAL A 747 -19.76 -24.30 7.19
C VAL A 747 -18.77 -23.15 7.10
N ILE A 748 -18.79 -22.44 5.98
CA ILE A 748 -18.01 -21.20 5.79
C ILE A 748 -19.02 -20.07 5.65
N ARG A 749 -18.98 -19.16 6.61
CA ARG A 749 -19.70 -17.89 6.57
C ARG A 749 -18.85 -16.89 5.79
N GLY A 750 -19.38 -16.40 4.67
CA GLY A 750 -18.71 -15.37 3.88
C GLY A 750 -18.82 -13.99 4.52
N ASN A 751 -18.21 -12.98 3.90
CA ASN A 751 -18.30 -11.61 4.39
C ASN A 751 -19.74 -11.07 4.40
N LEU A 752 -20.10 -10.35 5.49
CA LEU A 752 -21.43 -9.74 5.62
C LEU A 752 -21.46 -8.40 4.87
N LEU A 753 -22.31 -8.27 3.84
CA LEU A 753 -22.43 -7.04 3.06
C LEU A 753 -23.58 -6.17 3.59
N ALA A 754 -23.29 -4.93 4.01
CA ALA A 754 -24.30 -3.96 4.45
C ALA A 754 -24.62 -2.97 3.33
N ILE A 755 -25.61 -3.30 2.49
CA ILE A 755 -25.91 -2.54 1.27
C ILE A 755 -27.05 -1.54 1.53
N PRO A 756 -26.82 -0.23 1.32
CA PRO A 756 -27.91 0.76 1.36
C PRO A 756 -28.80 0.59 0.13
N VAL A 757 -30.09 0.40 0.35
CA VAL A 757 -31.11 0.26 -0.70
C VAL A 757 -32.24 1.25 -0.41
N GLY A 758 -32.42 2.21 -1.32
CA GLY A 758 -33.35 3.33 -1.14
C GLY A 758 -33.00 4.15 0.11
N ARG A 759 -33.82 4.02 1.15
CA ARG A 759 -33.63 4.70 2.45
C ARG A 759 -33.39 3.74 3.62
N SER A 760 -33.06 2.48 3.35
CA SER A 760 -32.86 1.42 4.34
C SER A 760 -31.60 0.60 4.06
N PHE A 761 -31.28 -0.38 4.90
CA PHE A 761 -30.18 -1.32 4.68
C PHE A 761 -30.69 -2.73 4.44
N ILE A 762 -30.03 -3.43 3.54
CA ILE A 762 -30.14 -4.87 3.35
C ILE A 762 -28.78 -5.46 3.70
N TYR A 763 -28.78 -6.44 4.61
CA TYR A 763 -27.59 -7.21 4.94
C TYR A 763 -27.63 -8.53 4.21
N VAL A 764 -26.54 -8.90 3.55
CA VAL A 764 -26.44 -10.13 2.77
C VAL A 764 -25.21 -10.91 3.18
N GLU A 765 -25.38 -12.17 3.58
CA GLU A 765 -24.30 -13.07 3.97
C GLU A 765 -24.42 -14.39 3.19
N PRO A 766 -23.43 -14.74 2.34
CA PRO A 766 -23.40 -16.02 1.66
C PRO A 766 -22.88 -17.12 2.61
N VAL A 767 -23.50 -18.30 2.55
CA VAL A 767 -23.10 -19.48 3.33
C VAL A 767 -22.66 -20.59 2.39
N TYR A 768 -21.42 -21.02 2.54
CA TYR A 768 -20.82 -22.11 1.78
C TYR A 768 -20.69 -23.36 2.62
N LEU A 769 -20.83 -24.51 1.96
CA LEU A 769 -20.47 -25.81 2.54
C LEU A 769 -19.25 -26.35 1.83
N GLN A 770 -18.32 -26.86 2.63
CA GLN A 770 -17.13 -27.55 2.14
C GLN A 770 -17.05 -28.94 2.75
N ALA A 771 -16.76 -29.96 1.95
CA ALA A 771 -16.53 -31.30 2.45
C ALA A 771 -15.13 -31.44 3.07
N THR A 772 -14.97 -32.19 4.16
CA THR A 772 -13.65 -32.35 4.81
C THR A 772 -12.60 -32.99 3.87
N GLY A 773 -13.04 -33.82 2.92
CA GLY A 773 -12.16 -34.47 1.94
C GLY A 773 -11.97 -33.71 0.63
N SER A 774 -12.72 -32.63 0.37
CA SER A 774 -12.66 -31.86 -0.87
C SER A 774 -12.69 -30.36 -0.59
N LYS A 775 -11.63 -29.65 -0.99
CA LYS A 775 -11.51 -28.20 -0.81
C LYS A 775 -12.21 -27.42 -1.93
N MET A 776 -13.50 -27.70 -2.11
CA MET A 776 -14.35 -27.00 -3.08
C MET A 776 -15.60 -26.50 -2.36
N PRO A 777 -15.56 -25.27 -1.82
CA PRO A 777 -16.73 -24.65 -1.21
C PRO A 777 -17.86 -24.44 -2.21
N GLU A 778 -19.07 -24.86 -1.85
CA GLU A 778 -20.29 -24.71 -2.62
C GLU A 778 -21.23 -23.74 -1.91
N LEU A 779 -21.70 -22.70 -2.60
CA LEU A 779 -22.72 -21.80 -2.06
C LEU A 779 -24.04 -22.57 -1.90
N LYS A 780 -24.54 -22.69 -0.67
CA LYS A 780 -25.78 -23.43 -0.38
C LYS A 780 -26.93 -22.56 0.08
N ARG A 781 -26.63 -21.45 0.75
CA ARG A 781 -27.64 -20.48 1.21
C ARG A 781 -27.14 -19.06 1.08
N VAL A 782 -28.10 -18.15 1.02
CA VAL A 782 -27.92 -16.73 1.20
C VAL A 782 -28.81 -16.31 2.37
N ILE A 783 -28.21 -15.67 3.35
CA ILE A 783 -28.92 -15.05 4.46
C ILE A 783 -29.14 -13.59 4.09
N VAL A 784 -30.38 -13.13 4.27
CA VAL A 784 -30.73 -11.72 4.10
C VAL A 784 -31.43 -11.23 5.36
N ALA A 785 -30.98 -10.07 5.86
CA ALA A 785 -31.63 -9.37 6.96
C ALA A 785 -32.08 -7.98 6.53
N VAL A 786 -33.33 -7.62 6.87
CA VAL A 786 -33.92 -6.31 6.59
C VAL A 786 -34.76 -5.88 7.78
N GLY A 787 -34.34 -4.82 8.47
CA GLY A 787 -35.01 -4.36 9.67
C GLY A 787 -35.09 -5.48 10.71
N ASP A 788 -36.31 -5.88 11.09
CA ASP A 788 -36.58 -6.93 12.07
C ASP A 788 -36.77 -8.32 11.43
N GLU A 789 -36.77 -8.43 10.10
CA GLU A 789 -36.94 -9.68 9.36
C GLU A 789 -35.58 -10.30 8.97
N LEU A 790 -35.51 -11.63 9.02
CA LEU A 790 -34.33 -12.42 8.67
C LEU A 790 -34.78 -13.69 7.96
N ALA A 791 -34.13 -14.04 6.85
CA ALA A 791 -34.39 -15.29 6.17
C ALA A 791 -33.12 -15.89 5.57
N MET A 792 -32.99 -17.20 5.66
CA MET A 792 -31.99 -17.99 4.96
C MET A 792 -32.66 -18.82 3.85
N ARG A 793 -32.28 -18.61 2.60
CA ARG A 793 -32.85 -19.31 1.43
C ARG A 793 -31.77 -19.74 0.43
N PRO A 794 -32.05 -20.67 -0.49
CA PRO A 794 -31.08 -21.11 -1.51
C PRO A 794 -30.58 -19.99 -2.42
N THR A 795 -31.41 -18.99 -2.73
CA THR A 795 -31.04 -17.88 -3.63
C THR A 795 -31.26 -16.52 -2.96
N LEU A 796 -30.45 -15.52 -3.35
CA LEU A 796 -30.62 -14.13 -2.91
C LEU A 796 -32.04 -13.63 -3.17
N ARG A 797 -32.60 -13.96 -4.33
CA ARG A 797 -33.95 -13.58 -4.71
C ARG A 797 -34.99 -14.16 -3.73
N GLU A 798 -34.93 -15.46 -3.44
CA GLU A 798 -35.86 -16.08 -2.49
C GLU A 798 -35.71 -15.52 -1.08
N ALA A 799 -34.48 -15.22 -0.65
CA ALA A 799 -34.22 -14.61 0.64
C ALA A 799 -34.79 -13.19 0.73
N LEU A 800 -34.60 -12.37 -0.33
CA LEU A 800 -35.21 -11.03 -0.45
C LEU A 800 -36.74 -11.11 -0.47
N GLU A 801 -37.32 -12.05 -1.23
CA GLU A 801 -38.77 -12.29 -1.25
C GLU A 801 -39.31 -12.63 0.14
N ALA A 802 -38.59 -13.47 0.89
CA ALA A 802 -38.99 -13.90 2.23
C ALA A 802 -38.98 -12.75 3.25
N VAL A 803 -37.99 -11.85 3.22
CA VAL A 803 -37.89 -10.76 4.21
C VAL A 803 -38.64 -9.49 3.81
N THR A 804 -38.89 -9.25 2.52
CA THR A 804 -39.58 -8.02 2.06
C THR A 804 -41.04 -8.24 1.69
N GLY A 805 -41.46 -9.49 1.45
CA GLY A 805 -42.77 -9.82 0.89
C GLY A 805 -42.98 -9.33 -0.54
N ALA A 806 -42.00 -8.64 -1.13
CA ALA A 806 -42.03 -8.11 -2.48
C ALA A 806 -41.21 -9.01 -3.40
N ARG A 807 -41.77 -9.35 -4.56
CA ARG A 807 -41.05 -10.06 -5.61
C ARG A 807 -40.12 -9.09 -6.35
N PRO A 808 -38.78 -9.23 -6.30
CA PRO A 808 -37.88 -8.52 -7.20
C PRO A 808 -38.25 -8.87 -8.64
N ALA A 809 -38.04 -7.94 -9.57
CA ALA A 809 -38.53 -8.07 -10.94
C ALA A 809 -37.67 -9.04 -11.76
N GLY A 810 -37.83 -10.35 -11.52
CA GLY A 810 -37.21 -11.39 -12.36
C GLY A 810 -38.04 -11.72 -13.61
N PRO A 811 -37.51 -12.62 -14.49
CA PRO A 811 -38.14 -12.95 -15.77
C PRO A 811 -39.60 -13.30 -15.56
N ARG A 812 -40.50 -12.62 -16.29
CA ARG A 812 -41.96 -12.76 -16.15
C ARG A 812 -42.28 -14.26 -16.18
N PRO A 813 -42.70 -14.89 -15.07
CA PRO A 813 -42.88 -16.34 -14.99
C PRO A 813 -43.81 -16.86 -16.08
N GLU A 814 -44.76 -16.02 -16.51
CA GLU A 814 -45.64 -16.29 -17.64
C GLU A 814 -44.90 -16.41 -18.97
N LEU A 815 -43.93 -15.52 -19.25
CA LEU A 815 -43.12 -15.59 -20.47
C LEU A 815 -42.14 -16.78 -20.41
N ALA A 816 -41.53 -17.07 -19.25
CA ALA A 816 -40.65 -18.23 -19.10
C ALA A 816 -41.41 -19.55 -19.29
N ARG A 817 -42.63 -19.64 -18.73
CA ARG A 817 -43.52 -20.79 -18.92
C ARG A 817 -44.01 -20.91 -20.35
N LYS A 818 -44.28 -19.78 -21.01
CA LYS A 818 -44.61 -19.70 -22.44
C LYS A 818 -43.44 -20.16 -23.31
N ALA A 819 -42.21 -19.73 -23.01
CA ALA A 819 -41.01 -20.18 -23.71
C ALA A 819 -40.80 -21.70 -23.57
N LEU A 820 -40.96 -22.25 -22.36
CA LEU A 820 -40.85 -23.69 -22.13
C LEU A 820 -41.90 -24.49 -22.93
N LEU A 821 -43.17 -24.04 -22.94
CA LEU A 821 -44.23 -24.66 -23.72
C LEU A 821 -43.96 -24.63 -25.24
N ILE A 822 -43.41 -23.52 -25.74
CA ILE A 822 -43.05 -23.40 -27.15
C ILE A 822 -41.88 -24.33 -27.49
N TYR A 823 -40.88 -24.42 -26.61
CA TYR A 823 -39.73 -25.31 -26.78
C TYR A 823 -40.13 -26.80 -26.77
N GLU A 824 -40.98 -27.22 -25.83
CA GLU A 824 -41.53 -28.58 -25.80
C GLU A 824 -42.38 -28.88 -27.05
N GLY A 825 -43.15 -27.90 -27.51
CA GLY A 825 -43.88 -27.96 -28.77
C GLY A 825 -42.95 -28.14 -29.98
N ALA A 826 -41.82 -27.42 -30.03
CA ALA A 826 -40.79 -27.56 -31.05
C ALA A 826 -40.21 -28.98 -31.05
N LEU A 827 -39.81 -29.49 -29.88
CA LEU A 827 -39.27 -30.86 -29.76
C LEU A 827 -40.28 -31.93 -30.20
N LYS A 828 -41.58 -31.72 -29.96
CA LYS A 828 -42.64 -32.64 -30.42
C LYS A 828 -42.78 -32.63 -31.94
N LYS A 829 -42.68 -31.47 -32.57
CA LYS A 829 -42.69 -31.30 -34.04
C LYS A 829 -41.46 -31.91 -34.69
N LEU A 830 -40.29 -31.75 -34.08
CA LEU A 830 -39.04 -32.39 -34.50
C LEU A 830 -39.16 -33.93 -34.47
N LYS A 831 -39.72 -34.50 -33.39
CA LYS A 831 -39.97 -35.95 -33.28
C LYS A 831 -40.97 -36.49 -34.31
N GLN A 832 -41.83 -35.64 -34.86
CA GLN A 832 -42.82 -35.99 -35.89
C GLN A 832 -42.27 -35.82 -37.33
N GLY A 833 -41.03 -35.33 -37.48
CA GLY A 833 -40.44 -35.03 -38.79
C GLY A 833 -40.99 -33.78 -39.46
N ASP A 834 -41.77 -32.94 -38.74
CA ASP A 834 -42.33 -31.68 -39.23
C ASP A 834 -41.32 -30.54 -39.05
N TRP A 835 -40.39 -30.45 -40.00
CA TRP A 835 -39.32 -29.45 -40.00
C TRP A 835 -39.82 -28.01 -40.14
N ALA A 836 -40.90 -27.79 -40.89
CA ALA A 836 -41.51 -26.48 -41.05
C ALA A 836 -42.15 -26.01 -39.73
N GLY A 837 -42.94 -26.88 -39.07
CA GLY A 837 -43.55 -26.59 -37.77
C GLY A 837 -42.53 -26.47 -36.63
N TYR A 838 -41.38 -27.15 -36.72
CA TYR A 838 -40.25 -26.93 -35.81
C TYR A 838 -39.65 -25.53 -36.02
N GLY A 839 -39.41 -25.12 -37.27
CA GLY A 839 -38.89 -23.80 -37.62
C GLY A 839 -39.76 -22.66 -37.08
N GLU A 840 -41.07 -22.72 -37.30
CA GLU A 840 -42.03 -21.73 -36.77
C GLU A 840 -42.01 -21.65 -35.24
N LYS A 841 -41.97 -22.79 -34.56
CA LYS A 841 -41.91 -22.84 -33.08
C LYS A 841 -40.59 -22.30 -32.54
N MET A 842 -39.48 -22.55 -33.22
CA MET A 842 -38.18 -21.98 -32.83
C MET A 842 -38.13 -20.46 -33.04
N GLU A 843 -38.80 -19.94 -34.07
CA GLU A 843 -38.92 -18.50 -34.29
C GLU A 843 -39.83 -17.84 -33.24
N GLU A 844 -40.94 -18.47 -32.89
CA GLU A 844 -41.85 -18.05 -31.81
C GLU A 844 -41.13 -18.06 -30.45
N LEU A 845 -40.33 -19.09 -30.19
CA LEU A 845 -39.47 -19.19 -29.01
C LEU A 845 -38.46 -18.04 -28.99
N GLY A 846 -37.81 -17.76 -30.13
CA GLY A 846 -36.88 -16.65 -30.28
C GLY A 846 -37.51 -15.29 -30.00
N LYS A 847 -38.79 -15.07 -30.34
CA LYS A 847 -39.53 -13.84 -30.00
C LYS A 847 -39.78 -13.73 -28.49
N VAL A 848 -40.27 -14.81 -27.87
CA VAL A 848 -40.54 -14.83 -26.42
C VAL A 848 -39.24 -14.71 -25.60
N LEU A 849 -38.15 -15.31 -26.06
CA LEU A 849 -36.83 -15.18 -25.43
C LEU A 849 -36.25 -13.76 -25.57
N ARG A 850 -36.44 -13.10 -26.72
CA ARG A 850 -36.07 -11.68 -26.91
C ARG A 850 -36.89 -10.74 -26.02
N GLU A 851 -38.17 -11.05 -25.83
CA GLU A 851 -39.06 -10.31 -24.92
C GLU A 851 -38.68 -10.55 -23.44
N LEU A 852 -38.26 -11.76 -23.09
CA LEU A 852 -37.67 -12.12 -21.78
C LEU A 852 -36.34 -11.42 -21.52
N ALA A 853 -35.52 -11.25 -22.56
CA ALA A 853 -34.23 -10.58 -22.50
C ALA A 853 -34.36 -9.04 -22.47
N GLY A 854 -35.56 -8.49 -22.66
CA GLY A 854 -35.80 -7.04 -22.67
C GLY A 854 -35.33 -6.33 -23.93
N SER A 855 -35.09 -7.06 -25.02
CA SER A 855 -34.70 -6.49 -26.31
C SER A 855 -35.95 -6.08 -27.11
N GLN A 856 -36.30 -4.79 -27.06
CA GLN A 856 -37.21 -4.21 -28.05
C GLN A 856 -36.42 -3.96 -29.35
N GLU A 857 -36.86 -4.54 -30.46
CA GLU A 857 -36.40 -4.14 -31.79
C GLU A 857 -36.73 -2.65 -31.96
N MET A 858 -35.68 -1.81 -32.06
CA MET A 858 -35.81 -0.54 -32.78
C MET A 858 -36.00 -0.90 -34.26
N HIS A 859 -37.15 -0.54 -34.80
CA HIS A 859 -37.36 -0.47 -36.24
C HIS A 859 -36.53 0.64 -36.87
#